data_AF-A0A1J9QWN5-F1
#
_entry.id   AF-A0A1J9QWN5-F1
#
_cell.length_a   1.000
_cell.length_b   1.000
_cell.length_c   1.000
_cell.angle_alpha   90.00
_cell.angle_beta   90.00
_cell.angle_gamma   90.00
#
_symmetry.space_group_name_H-M   'P 1'
#
loop_
_entity.id
_entity.type
_entity.pdbx_description
1 polymer ?
#
loop_
_entity_poly.entity_id
_entity_poly.type
_entity_poly.pdbx_seq_one_letter_code
_entity_poly.pdbx_strand_id
1 'polypeptide(L)'
;MADTAVLPRATEPALGNGPAALKLALHDTTEVPSSISHNSTEHDSKSHQEVSSFEIKGINQPDKLARDLAAKLPLKEQVSLLAGSDFWRTVALPHRGVPSIKTTDGPNGARGQWFKNGTPAALFPCGISLAATWNLDLLEEVGKHLGDETKARGADVLLAPTVCLHRSPLGGRNFESFSEDPFLTGKLAAAYIRGLQSKKVAATIKHFVGNEQETLRMTIDSIVAERPLRELYLKPFEIAIREASPWSLMSSYNLVNGVHADMHPRTLKKILRDEWNYDGMVMSDWTGTNSVAEAIAAGCALEMPGPTKWRGEKAVRAVEKGELAAEDVERAAGDVLYLIQRTKGFNNDAPEPEERANDNAATRQVIRQAGTEGLTLLKNERNILPIGPVKKIAVIGPNAKRAIAGGGGSASLNPYYTTTPFDGLANQFDGELIYSRGCDTAKWLPLASPFCTTQDGKPGVTLEYYCHDRFEGVPASVQHKSNTDLFLWDSAPKTVLPAYSFKVKTALIPKTSGSHTFSFSSVGPGRLFLNGELFIDNWDWVEEGEAMFEASEDVLKSVYLEAGKPVQILVESTNEVRPASKITHGKPTHAYGGCRIGYEEESGVDLLQEAVDAAKEADAAVVFVGLDAEWESEGYDRQTMDLPKHGSQDRLVEAVLAANPSTIVVNQSGTPVTMPWADKVPAILQAWYQGQEAGNALADVLLGRLSPGGKLPTTFPKRLSDNPAYHNWPGENAKVVYGEGIFIGYRHYERSGIEPLFPFGHGLSYTTFSYGSAAISDRTLEQDGSVKVTVPVTNTGSVAAAEVVQGYIKDVRSRLPRPEKELQAFGKAFLQPGETKNVELVFDKHSVGYYDTSLGSYIAEEGRFEVLVGSSSADIRCSTSFDVLESFTWVF
;
A
#
# COMPACT_ATOMS: atom_id res chain seq x y z
N MET A 1 -31.20 49.26 37.79
CA MET A 1 -31.69 48.09 38.56
C MET A 1 -30.46 47.27 38.90
N ALA A 2 -29.71 47.66 39.95
CA ALA A 2 -29.91 47.27 41.36
C ALA A 2 -29.68 45.76 41.54
N ASP A 3 -28.77 45.24 42.37
CA ASP A 3 -28.22 45.80 43.61
C ASP A 3 -26.94 45.09 44.10
N THR A 4 -26.17 45.85 44.90
CA THR A 4 -25.26 45.53 46.04
C THR A 4 -24.12 44.48 45.90
N ALA A 5 -22.82 44.83 46.01
CA ALA A 5 -21.98 45.32 47.15
C ALA A 5 -21.67 44.17 48.17
N VAL A 6 -20.47 43.93 48.73
CA VAL A 6 -19.37 44.75 49.26
C VAL A 6 -18.08 43.88 49.39
N LEU A 7 -16.91 44.51 49.19
CA LEU A 7 -15.50 44.11 49.41
C LEU A 7 -15.15 43.88 50.93
N PRO A 8 -13.89 43.87 51.48
CA PRO A 8 -12.53 43.86 50.86
C PRO A 8 -11.44 42.97 51.57
N ARG A 9 -10.30 42.76 50.86
CA ARG A 9 -8.86 43.03 51.23
C ARG A 9 -8.23 42.39 52.50
N ALA A 10 -6.92 42.14 52.62
CA ALA A 10 -5.73 42.41 51.79
C ALA A 10 -4.42 41.84 52.44
N THR A 11 -3.40 41.70 51.58
CA THR A 11 -1.96 42.05 51.72
C THR A 11 -1.02 41.30 52.70
N GLU A 12 -0.08 40.53 52.10
CA GLU A 12 1.42 40.71 52.02
C GLU A 12 2.27 40.95 53.31
N PRO A 13 3.63 40.79 53.34
CA PRO A 13 4.62 40.65 52.24
C PRO A 13 5.84 39.66 52.43
N ALA A 14 6.57 39.47 51.31
CA ALA A 14 8.04 39.49 51.10
C ALA A 14 9.08 38.48 51.69
N LEU A 15 9.94 38.02 50.74
CA LEU A 15 11.42 37.81 50.76
C LEU A 15 12.07 36.55 51.37
N GLY A 16 12.83 35.82 50.53
CA GLY A 16 14.24 35.47 50.82
C GLY A 16 14.67 33.99 50.86
N ASN A 17 15.50 33.59 49.88
CA ASN A 17 16.63 32.64 49.90
C ASN A 17 16.43 31.14 50.27
N GLY A 18 16.90 30.23 49.39
CA GLY A 18 17.20 28.81 49.71
C GLY A 18 18.47 28.64 50.56
N PRO A 19 19.08 27.43 50.75
CA PRO A 19 18.83 26.11 50.15
C PRO A 19 18.81 24.91 51.15
N ALA A 20 18.59 23.69 50.62
CA ALA A 20 19.09 22.36 51.02
C ALA A 20 18.85 21.74 52.44
N ALA A 21 18.30 20.51 52.40
CA ALA A 21 18.62 19.28 53.17
C ALA A 21 18.47 19.23 54.71
N LEU A 22 17.90 18.12 55.21
CA LEU A 22 18.45 17.23 56.28
C LEU A 22 17.43 16.09 56.60
N LYS A 23 17.79 14.79 56.45
CA LYS A 23 18.38 13.83 57.43
C LYS A 23 17.35 13.19 58.40
N LEU A 24 17.16 11.87 58.39
CA LEU A 24 17.79 10.76 59.19
C LEU A 24 16.69 10.14 60.09
N ALA A 25 16.61 8.87 60.51
CA ALA A 25 17.54 7.76 60.81
C ALA A 25 16.67 6.48 61.09
N LEU A 26 17.01 5.23 60.68
CA LEU A 26 17.89 4.16 61.23
C LEU A 26 17.15 2.98 61.95
N HIS A 27 17.50 1.75 61.51
CA HIS A 27 17.71 0.42 62.20
C HIS A 27 16.61 -0.22 63.11
N ASP A 28 16.45 -1.56 63.29
CA ASP A 28 17.44 -2.66 63.29
C ASP A 28 16.86 -4.12 63.23
N THR A 29 17.69 -5.05 62.70
CA THR A 29 18.01 -6.50 62.98
C THR A 29 17.02 -7.61 63.45
N THR A 30 17.21 -8.86 62.93
CA THR A 30 17.86 -10.04 63.63
C THR A 30 17.98 -11.33 62.76
N GLU A 31 19.03 -12.15 63.05
CA GLU A 31 19.62 -13.33 62.33
C GLU A 31 19.23 -14.73 62.93
N VAL A 32 19.05 -15.84 62.13
CA VAL A 32 19.92 -17.06 61.82
C VAL A 32 19.95 -18.16 62.96
N PRO A 33 20.00 -19.53 62.78
CA PRO A 33 21.05 -20.29 62.03
C PRO A 33 20.91 -21.75 61.46
N SER A 34 21.84 -22.07 60.52
CA SER A 34 22.63 -23.31 60.22
C SER A 34 21.99 -24.54 59.50
N SER A 35 22.63 -25.33 58.60
CA SER A 35 24.04 -25.82 58.49
C SER A 35 24.42 -26.47 57.10
N ILE A 36 25.70 -26.30 56.67
CA ILE A 36 26.73 -27.23 56.07
C ILE A 36 26.33 -28.14 54.84
N SER A 37 27.02 -28.28 53.68
CA SER A 37 28.45 -28.50 53.29
C SER A 37 28.69 -28.40 51.75
N HIS A 38 29.98 -28.34 51.37
CA HIS A 38 30.63 -28.29 50.04
C HIS A 38 30.17 -29.26 48.92
N ASN A 39 30.21 -28.79 47.65
CA ASN A 39 31.12 -29.32 46.61
C ASN A 39 31.18 -28.48 45.31
N SER A 40 32.34 -28.55 44.67
CA SER A 40 32.81 -28.01 43.38
C SER A 40 31.99 -28.41 42.15
N THR A 41 31.95 -27.56 41.10
CA THR A 41 32.55 -27.77 39.75
C THR A 41 32.03 -26.75 38.71
N GLU A 42 32.97 -26.23 37.91
CA GLU A 42 32.90 -25.78 36.50
C GLU A 42 31.63 -25.06 35.98
N HIS A 43 31.81 -23.75 35.70
CA HIS A 43 30.93 -22.99 34.81
C HIS A 43 31.29 -23.31 33.36
N ASP A 44 30.42 -24.09 32.70
CA ASP A 44 30.46 -24.29 31.27
C ASP A 44 29.47 -23.34 30.57
N SER A 45 29.97 -22.71 29.52
CA SER A 45 29.28 -21.80 28.62
C SER A 45 28.20 -22.53 27.82
N LYS A 46 26.96 -22.02 27.80
CA LYS A 46 25.98 -22.28 26.73
C LYS A 46 24.81 -21.31 26.83
N SER A 47 24.79 -20.33 25.93
CA SER A 47 23.54 -19.69 25.46
C SER A 47 23.72 -19.29 24.00
N HIS A 48 23.86 -20.29 23.13
CA HIS A 48 23.49 -20.15 21.73
C HIS A 48 22.01 -20.53 21.64
N GLN A 49 21.13 -19.53 21.47
CA GLN A 49 19.82 -19.80 20.90
C GLN A 49 20.04 -20.00 19.41
N GLU A 50 20.03 -21.26 19.00
CA GLU A 50 19.73 -21.65 17.62
C GLU A 50 18.46 -20.92 17.20
N VAL A 51 18.54 -20.20 16.08
CA VAL A 51 17.36 -19.87 15.30
C VAL A 51 16.79 -21.22 14.90
N SER A 52 15.80 -21.70 15.67
CA SER A 52 15.13 -22.94 15.37
C SER A 52 14.64 -22.82 13.94
N SER A 53 15.09 -23.72 13.07
CA SER A 53 14.28 -24.14 11.94
C SER A 53 12.88 -24.33 12.49
N PHE A 54 11.96 -23.42 12.16
CA PHE A 54 10.55 -23.69 12.35
C PHE A 54 10.34 -24.96 11.54
N GLU A 55 10.25 -26.11 12.23
CA GLU A 55 9.55 -27.24 11.66
C GLU A 55 8.22 -26.65 11.21
N ILE A 56 8.02 -26.59 9.89
CA ILE A 56 6.71 -26.38 9.31
C ILE A 56 5.91 -27.64 9.65
N LYS A 57 5.50 -27.75 10.92
CA LYS A 57 4.60 -28.77 11.42
C LYS A 57 3.25 -28.47 10.79
N GLY A 58 3.03 -29.06 9.61
CA GLY A 58 1.72 -29.10 8.94
C GLY A 58 1.70 -28.78 7.44
N ILE A 59 2.70 -29.16 6.64
CA ILE A 59 2.51 -29.32 5.17
C ILE A 59 1.87 -30.69 4.84
N ASN A 60 1.61 -31.56 5.83
CA ASN A 60 0.92 -32.82 5.57
C ASN A 60 -0.60 -32.68 5.71
N GLN A 61 -1.23 -32.48 4.54
CA GLN A 61 -2.66 -32.56 4.19
C GLN A 61 -3.46 -31.26 4.43
N PRO A 62 -3.70 -30.42 3.40
CA PRO A 62 -4.74 -29.39 3.49
C PRO A 62 -6.04 -30.07 3.89
N ASP A 63 -6.57 -29.60 5.03
CA ASP A 63 -7.55 -30.24 5.89
C ASP A 63 -8.32 -31.37 5.19
N LYS A 64 -7.90 -32.62 5.44
CA LYS A 64 -8.62 -33.81 4.97
C LYS A 64 -10.14 -33.66 5.23
N LEU A 65 -10.50 -32.98 6.32
CA LEU A 65 -11.87 -32.58 6.65
C LEU A 65 -12.57 -31.76 5.55
N ALA A 66 -11.91 -30.74 4.98
CA ALA A 66 -12.45 -29.91 3.91
C ALA A 66 -12.68 -30.71 2.62
N ARG A 67 -11.70 -31.55 2.23
CA ARG A 67 -11.82 -32.44 1.07
C ARG A 67 -12.89 -33.52 1.27
N ASP A 68 -12.90 -34.17 2.43
CA ASP A 68 -13.89 -35.19 2.80
C ASP A 68 -15.31 -34.60 2.85
N LEU A 69 -15.47 -33.34 3.26
CA LEU A 69 -16.76 -32.64 3.23
C LEU A 69 -17.15 -32.31 1.79
N ALA A 70 -16.25 -31.72 0.99
CA ALA A 70 -16.51 -31.39 -0.42
C ALA A 70 -17.03 -32.61 -1.21
N ALA A 71 -16.39 -33.77 -1.07
CA ALA A 71 -16.76 -35.01 -1.75
C ALA A 71 -18.15 -35.57 -1.35
N LYS A 72 -18.69 -35.13 -0.20
CA LYS A 72 -20.02 -35.54 0.29
C LYS A 72 -21.12 -34.54 -0.09
N LEU A 73 -20.76 -33.35 -0.57
CA LEU A 73 -21.73 -32.34 -0.99
C LEU A 73 -22.31 -32.72 -2.35
N PRO A 74 -23.65 -32.62 -2.55
CA PRO A 74 -24.23 -32.64 -3.87
C PRO A 74 -23.63 -31.55 -4.76
N LEU A 75 -23.56 -31.79 -6.08
CA LEU A 75 -22.99 -30.86 -7.04
C LEU A 75 -23.49 -29.42 -6.89
N LYS A 76 -24.80 -29.22 -6.66
CA LYS A 76 -25.36 -27.87 -6.47
C LYS A 76 -24.83 -27.17 -5.21
N GLU A 77 -24.60 -27.90 -4.12
CA GLU A 77 -24.00 -27.36 -2.89
C GLU A 77 -22.52 -27.04 -3.13
N GLN A 78 -21.76 -27.92 -3.80
CA GLN A 78 -20.37 -27.65 -4.19
C GLN A 78 -20.28 -26.36 -5.03
N VAL A 79 -21.09 -26.24 -6.08
CA VAL A 79 -21.12 -25.07 -6.96
C VAL A 79 -21.51 -23.80 -6.20
N SER A 80 -22.41 -23.88 -5.22
CA SER A 80 -22.83 -22.71 -4.44
C SER A 80 -21.69 -22.09 -3.63
N LEU A 81 -20.68 -22.88 -3.24
CA LEU A 81 -19.50 -22.39 -2.52
C LEU A 81 -18.50 -21.65 -3.42
N LEU A 82 -18.60 -21.80 -4.74
CA LEU A 82 -17.60 -21.28 -5.70
C LEU A 82 -17.79 -19.78 -6.03
N ALA A 83 -18.68 -19.09 -5.33
CA ALA A 83 -18.89 -17.66 -5.49
C ALA A 83 -19.24 -16.98 -4.17
N GLY A 84 -18.97 -15.67 -4.09
CA GLY A 84 -19.46 -14.82 -3.02
C GLY A 84 -20.99 -14.82 -2.93
N SER A 85 -21.53 -14.69 -1.72
CA SER A 85 -22.95 -14.42 -1.48
C SER A 85 -23.29 -12.94 -1.68
N ASP A 86 -22.33 -12.06 -1.40
CA ASP A 86 -22.41 -10.61 -1.59
C ASP A 86 -21.02 -10.07 -1.92
N PHE A 87 -20.82 -8.76 -1.80
CA PHE A 87 -19.56 -8.11 -2.12
C PHE A 87 -18.37 -8.64 -1.32
N TRP A 88 -18.57 -9.10 -0.08
CA TRP A 88 -17.50 -9.41 0.88
C TRP A 88 -17.55 -10.81 1.46
N ARG A 89 -18.68 -11.50 1.36
CA ARG A 89 -18.94 -12.76 2.09
C ARG A 89 -19.04 -13.96 1.18
N THR A 90 -18.60 -15.11 1.67
CA THR A 90 -18.84 -16.41 1.05
C THR A 90 -20.25 -16.93 1.36
N VAL A 91 -20.75 -17.85 0.55
CA VAL A 91 -22.01 -18.58 0.83
C VAL A 91 -21.82 -19.51 2.05
N ALA A 92 -22.80 -19.51 2.96
CA ALA A 92 -22.89 -20.45 4.07
C ALA A 92 -23.75 -21.67 3.72
N LEU A 93 -23.44 -22.83 4.32
CA LEU A 93 -24.29 -24.04 4.32
C LEU A 93 -24.54 -24.50 5.77
N PRO A 94 -25.46 -23.86 6.52
CA PRO A 94 -25.66 -24.14 7.94
C PRO A 94 -26.02 -25.59 8.26
N HIS A 95 -26.82 -26.25 7.41
CA HIS A 95 -27.17 -27.68 7.57
C HIS A 95 -25.99 -28.64 7.37
N ARG A 96 -24.84 -28.14 6.89
CA ARG A 96 -23.57 -28.85 6.75
C ARG A 96 -22.51 -28.34 7.74
N GLY A 97 -22.87 -27.41 8.63
CA GLY A 97 -21.93 -26.77 9.54
C GLY A 97 -20.90 -25.88 8.83
N VAL A 98 -21.18 -25.38 7.64
CA VAL A 98 -20.25 -24.48 6.91
C VAL A 98 -20.68 -23.03 7.13
N PRO A 99 -19.93 -22.23 7.91
CA PRO A 99 -20.25 -20.82 8.10
C PRO A 99 -19.83 -19.97 6.88
N SER A 100 -20.35 -18.75 6.82
CA SER A 100 -19.82 -17.71 5.92
C SER A 100 -18.57 -17.08 6.52
N ILE A 101 -17.55 -16.84 5.69
CA ILE A 101 -16.39 -16.01 6.04
C ILE A 101 -16.50 -14.66 5.33
N LYS A 102 -15.96 -13.62 5.96
CA LYS A 102 -15.94 -12.27 5.42
C LYS A 102 -14.53 -11.85 5.02
N THR A 103 -14.42 -11.27 3.84
CA THR A 103 -13.22 -10.64 3.31
C THR A 103 -13.24 -9.14 3.56
N THR A 104 -12.06 -8.52 3.60
CA THR A 104 -11.92 -7.06 3.60
C THR A 104 -10.59 -6.66 2.96
N ASP A 105 -10.59 -5.57 2.19
CA ASP A 105 -9.35 -4.89 1.81
C ASP A 105 -8.71 -4.22 3.03
N GLY A 106 -7.41 -3.97 3.05
CA GLY A 106 -6.38 -4.36 2.11
C GLY A 106 -4.97 -4.20 2.73
N PRO A 107 -3.94 -3.93 1.91
CA PRO A 107 -2.54 -4.15 2.28
C PRO A 107 -1.94 -3.23 3.35
N ASN A 108 -2.61 -2.14 3.68
CA ASN A 108 -2.17 -1.15 4.68
C ASN A 108 -3.27 -0.78 5.70
N GLY A 109 -4.30 -1.63 5.84
CA GLY A 109 -5.36 -1.46 6.83
C GLY A 109 -6.63 -2.21 6.46
N ALA A 110 -7.41 -2.66 7.45
CA ALA A 110 -8.65 -3.40 7.22
C ALA A 110 -9.86 -2.45 7.12
N ARG A 111 -10.29 -2.11 5.90
CA ARG A 111 -11.34 -1.12 5.62
C ARG A 111 -12.70 -1.49 6.18
N GLY A 112 -13.04 -2.78 6.18
CA GLY A 112 -14.40 -3.28 6.40
C GLY A 112 -15.20 -3.35 5.11
N GLN A 113 -16.53 -3.39 5.25
CA GLN A 113 -17.46 -3.67 4.16
C GLN A 113 -17.90 -2.45 3.34
N TRP A 114 -17.44 -1.24 3.69
CA TRP A 114 -17.86 0.00 3.02
C TRP A 114 -16.65 0.79 2.50
N PHE A 115 -16.66 1.17 1.23
CA PHE A 115 -15.65 1.99 0.56
C PHE A 115 -15.60 3.41 1.12
N LYS A 116 -16.75 4.04 1.35
CA LYS A 116 -16.87 5.40 1.88
C LYS A 116 -17.64 5.39 3.19
N ASN A 117 -17.17 6.17 4.17
CA ASN A 117 -17.80 6.32 5.49
C ASN A 117 -17.99 4.99 6.25
N GLY A 118 -17.12 4.00 6.01
CA GLY A 118 -17.07 2.77 6.80
C GLY A 118 -16.55 2.99 8.23
N THR A 119 -16.62 1.95 9.05
CA THR A 119 -16.09 1.98 10.42
C THR A 119 -14.62 2.35 10.40
N PRO A 120 -14.17 3.36 11.18
CA PRO A 120 -12.77 3.75 11.20
C PRO A 120 -11.83 2.59 11.50
N ALA A 121 -10.66 2.59 10.86
CA ALA A 121 -9.65 1.55 10.98
C ALA A 121 -8.23 2.14 11.05
N ALA A 122 -7.28 1.31 11.48
CA ALA A 122 -5.87 1.71 11.50
C ALA A 122 -5.32 1.82 10.07
N LEU A 123 -4.73 2.97 9.73
CA LEU A 123 -4.08 3.19 8.44
C LEU A 123 -2.56 3.19 8.60
N PHE A 124 -1.94 2.11 8.14
CA PHE A 124 -0.49 1.92 8.13
C PHE A 124 0.15 2.64 6.94
N PRO A 125 1.49 2.82 6.96
CA PRO A 125 2.23 3.21 5.75
C PRO A 125 1.89 2.28 4.58
N CYS A 126 1.89 2.83 3.36
CA CYS A 126 1.65 2.04 2.16
C CYS A 126 2.82 1.10 1.84
N GLY A 127 2.64 0.13 0.93
CA GLY A 127 3.60 -0.94 0.63
C GLY A 127 5.01 -0.42 0.38
N ILE A 128 5.18 0.62 -0.45
CA ILE A 128 6.50 1.16 -0.78
C ILE A 128 7.17 1.82 0.45
N SER A 129 6.40 2.44 1.33
CA SER A 129 6.90 3.02 2.59
C SER A 129 7.32 1.92 3.57
N LEU A 130 6.53 0.86 3.68
CA LEU A 130 6.90 -0.34 4.46
C LEU A 130 8.14 -1.02 3.89
N ALA A 131 8.28 -1.09 2.56
CA ALA A 131 9.46 -1.65 1.92
C ALA A 131 10.72 -0.81 2.19
N ALA A 132 10.57 0.52 2.23
CA ALA A 132 11.66 1.41 2.57
C ALA A 132 12.24 1.16 3.98
N THR A 133 11.51 0.47 4.86
CA THR A 133 12.04 0.06 6.17
C THR A 133 13.11 -1.03 6.09
N TRP A 134 13.06 -1.91 5.08
CA TRP A 134 13.91 -3.12 4.99
C TRP A 134 13.95 -3.94 6.30
N ASN A 135 12.81 -3.99 7.01
CA ASN A 135 12.73 -4.54 8.36
C ASN A 135 11.70 -5.68 8.43
N LEU A 136 12.19 -6.92 8.38
CA LEU A 136 11.33 -8.12 8.40
C LEU A 136 10.54 -8.24 9.71
N ASP A 137 11.17 -7.94 10.86
CA ASP A 137 10.53 -8.05 12.16
C ASP A 137 9.37 -7.06 12.30
N LEU A 138 9.59 -5.83 11.84
CA LEU A 138 8.56 -4.79 11.80
C LEU A 138 7.41 -5.16 10.87
N LEU A 139 7.69 -5.74 9.69
CA LEU A 139 6.63 -6.19 8.79
C LEU A 139 5.79 -7.32 9.39
N GLU A 140 6.41 -8.23 10.14
CA GLU A 140 5.68 -9.25 10.89
C GLU A 140 4.82 -8.63 12.02
N GLU A 141 5.32 -7.61 12.70
CA GLU A 141 4.55 -6.86 13.70
C GLU A 141 3.37 -6.10 13.07
N VAL A 142 3.57 -5.43 11.95
CA VAL A 142 2.50 -4.79 11.15
C VAL A 142 1.44 -5.82 10.79
N GLY A 143 1.84 -7.00 10.29
CA GLY A 143 0.92 -8.10 10.00
C GLY A 143 0.09 -8.54 11.21
N LYS A 144 0.70 -8.63 12.40
CA LYS A 144 -0.01 -8.97 13.65
C LYS A 144 -1.08 -7.93 14.00
N HIS A 145 -0.77 -6.65 13.90
CA HIS A 145 -1.74 -5.59 14.19
C HIS A 145 -2.86 -5.54 13.14
N LEU A 146 -2.54 -5.75 11.87
CA LEU A 146 -3.54 -5.85 10.79
C LEU A 146 -4.47 -7.06 10.97
N GLY A 147 -3.98 -8.15 11.56
CA GLY A 147 -4.82 -9.29 11.94
C GLY A 147 -5.83 -8.94 13.04
N ASP A 148 -5.43 -8.12 14.01
CA ASP A 148 -6.35 -7.63 15.04
C ASP A 148 -7.37 -6.63 14.46
N GLU A 149 -6.96 -5.75 13.54
CA GLU A 149 -7.87 -4.84 12.83
C GLU A 149 -8.87 -5.59 11.95
N THR A 150 -8.43 -6.65 11.26
CA THR A 150 -9.30 -7.47 10.40
C THR A 150 -10.40 -8.14 11.23
N LYS A 151 -10.06 -8.68 12.40
CA LYS A 151 -11.06 -9.18 13.35
C LYS A 151 -11.99 -8.10 13.86
N ALA A 152 -11.50 -6.88 14.06
CA ALA A 152 -12.33 -5.76 14.47
C ALA A 152 -13.38 -5.39 13.39
N ARG A 153 -13.12 -5.69 12.12
CA ARG A 153 -14.09 -5.62 11.00
C ARG A 153 -15.02 -6.84 10.89
N GLY A 154 -14.98 -7.76 11.86
CA GLY A 154 -15.71 -9.03 11.78
C GLY A 154 -15.27 -9.90 10.59
N ALA A 155 -14.09 -9.64 10.03
CA ALA A 155 -13.57 -10.30 8.85
C ALA A 155 -12.55 -11.39 9.23
N ASP A 156 -12.40 -12.34 8.33
CA ASP A 156 -11.60 -13.56 8.47
C ASP A 156 -10.43 -13.59 7.49
N VAL A 157 -10.52 -12.80 6.42
CA VAL A 157 -9.58 -12.75 5.31
C VAL A 157 -9.24 -11.30 5.02
N LEU A 158 -7.94 -10.97 5.01
CA LEU A 158 -7.44 -9.69 4.55
C LEU A 158 -6.89 -9.83 3.13
N LEU A 159 -7.32 -8.95 2.23
CA LEU A 159 -6.93 -8.96 0.81
C LEU A 159 -5.56 -8.29 0.63
N ALA A 160 -4.54 -8.95 1.16
CA ALA A 160 -3.18 -8.44 1.34
C ALA A 160 -2.13 -9.55 1.48
N PRO A 161 -0.84 -9.25 1.29
CA PRO A 161 -0.31 -7.98 0.77
C PRO A 161 -0.32 -7.91 -0.76
N THR A 162 -0.11 -6.71 -1.31
CA THR A 162 0.08 -6.50 -2.76
C THR A 162 1.56 -6.59 -3.12
N VAL A 163 1.92 -7.40 -4.12
CA VAL A 163 3.31 -7.78 -4.45
C VAL A 163 3.67 -7.63 -5.93
N CYS A 164 2.91 -6.83 -6.66
CA CYS A 164 3.26 -6.39 -8.01
C CYS A 164 4.62 -5.66 -7.99
N LEU A 165 5.40 -5.74 -9.07
CA LEU A 165 6.73 -5.13 -9.16
C LEU A 165 6.69 -3.78 -9.85
N HIS A 166 7.50 -2.84 -9.37
CA HIS A 166 7.60 -1.49 -9.97
C HIS A 166 8.35 -1.51 -11.31
N ARG A 167 7.72 -2.05 -12.36
CA ARG A 167 8.27 -2.13 -13.72
C ARG A 167 8.48 -0.76 -14.36
N SER A 168 7.53 0.15 -14.14
CA SER A 168 7.55 1.55 -14.60
C SER A 168 7.33 2.47 -13.40
N PRO A 169 7.96 3.66 -13.34
CA PRO A 169 7.65 4.63 -12.30
C PRO A 169 6.21 5.19 -12.40
N LEU A 170 5.50 4.93 -13.50
CA LEU A 170 4.17 5.47 -13.76
C LEU A 170 3.01 4.62 -13.21
N GLY A 171 3.28 3.40 -12.73
CA GLY A 171 2.25 2.46 -12.29
C GLY A 171 1.34 3.04 -11.19
N GLY A 172 0.03 3.04 -11.43
CA GLY A 172 -0.97 3.67 -10.54
C GLY A 172 -1.01 3.09 -9.13
N ARG A 173 -0.65 1.81 -8.97
CA ARG A 173 -0.64 1.07 -7.69
C ARG A 173 0.75 0.69 -7.19
N ASN A 174 1.81 1.29 -7.72
CA ASN A 174 3.15 1.09 -7.17
C ASN A 174 3.23 1.50 -5.69
N PHE A 175 2.50 2.55 -5.27
CA PHE A 175 2.44 2.93 -3.86
C PHE A 175 1.95 1.79 -2.94
N GLU A 176 1.10 0.91 -3.48
CA GLU A 176 0.45 -0.19 -2.77
C GLU A 176 1.36 -1.41 -2.64
N SER A 177 2.31 -1.58 -3.57
CA SER A 177 3.26 -2.69 -3.62
C SER A 177 4.59 -2.34 -2.98
N PHE A 178 5.50 -3.32 -2.84
CA PHE A 178 6.73 -3.13 -2.07
C PHE A 178 7.89 -2.52 -2.89
N SER A 179 8.31 -3.15 -4.00
CA SER A 179 9.61 -2.84 -4.61
C SER A 179 9.66 -3.18 -6.11
N GLU A 180 10.66 -2.65 -6.80
CA GLU A 180 11.10 -3.16 -8.12
C GLU A 180 11.85 -4.49 -8.01
N ASP A 181 12.33 -4.86 -6.82
CA ASP A 181 13.12 -6.06 -6.59
C ASP A 181 12.26 -7.23 -6.08
N PRO A 182 12.29 -8.40 -6.75
CA PRO A 182 11.46 -9.55 -6.38
C PRO A 182 11.85 -10.18 -5.05
N PHE A 183 13.15 -10.14 -4.67
CA PHE A 183 13.61 -10.73 -3.42
C PHE A 183 13.14 -9.90 -2.23
N LEU A 184 13.35 -8.57 -2.28
CA LEU A 184 12.87 -7.66 -1.23
C LEU A 184 11.34 -7.78 -1.07
N THR A 185 10.60 -7.74 -2.18
CA THR A 185 9.14 -7.87 -2.20
C THR A 185 8.69 -9.19 -1.57
N GLY A 186 9.27 -10.32 -1.98
CA GLY A 186 8.91 -11.64 -1.48
C GLY A 186 9.19 -11.82 0.02
N LYS A 187 10.36 -11.37 0.50
CA LYS A 187 10.74 -11.48 1.92
C LYS A 187 9.85 -10.64 2.83
N LEU A 188 9.55 -9.40 2.43
CA LEU A 188 8.64 -8.52 3.18
C LEU A 188 7.22 -9.08 3.21
N ALA A 189 6.72 -9.57 2.06
CA ALA A 189 5.42 -10.21 1.98
C ALA A 189 5.33 -11.44 2.89
N ALA A 190 6.35 -12.30 2.91
CA ALA A 190 6.40 -13.47 3.79
C ALA A 190 6.33 -13.09 5.27
N ALA A 191 7.08 -12.07 5.70
CA ALA A 191 7.02 -11.57 7.08
C ALA A 191 5.64 -11.02 7.44
N TYR A 192 5.07 -10.17 6.59
CA TYR A 192 3.71 -9.65 6.73
C TYR A 192 2.68 -10.78 6.89
N ILE A 193 2.74 -11.79 6.01
CA ILE A 193 1.81 -12.92 5.98
C ILE A 193 1.93 -13.76 7.26
N ARG A 194 3.14 -14.06 7.74
CA ARG A 194 3.33 -14.77 9.01
C ARG A 194 2.67 -14.02 10.17
N GLY A 195 2.90 -12.71 10.25
CA GLY A 195 2.31 -11.85 11.26
C GLY A 195 0.79 -11.90 11.25
N LEU A 196 0.18 -11.74 10.07
CA LEU A 196 -1.26 -11.78 9.88
C LEU A 196 -1.86 -13.15 10.24
N GLN A 197 -1.30 -14.23 9.71
CA GLN A 197 -1.81 -15.58 9.91
C GLN A 197 -1.63 -16.08 11.34
N SER A 198 -0.65 -15.55 12.09
CA SER A 198 -0.52 -15.80 13.54
C SER A 198 -1.77 -15.38 14.33
N LYS A 199 -2.56 -14.45 13.79
CA LYS A 199 -3.84 -14.02 14.35
C LYS A 199 -5.02 -14.86 13.87
N LYS A 200 -4.84 -15.96 13.14
CA LYS A 200 -5.94 -16.73 12.50
C LYS A 200 -6.75 -15.92 11.51
N VAL A 201 -6.10 -14.98 10.82
CA VAL A 201 -6.66 -14.25 9.68
C VAL A 201 -5.94 -14.72 8.43
N ALA A 202 -6.67 -15.06 7.38
CA ALA A 202 -6.06 -15.49 6.14
C ALA A 202 -5.44 -14.29 5.40
N ALA A 203 -4.20 -14.45 4.94
CA ALA A 203 -3.64 -13.58 3.92
C ALA A 203 -4.17 -13.99 2.54
N THR A 204 -4.51 -13.01 1.71
CA THR A 204 -4.72 -13.18 0.27
C THR A 204 -3.71 -12.34 -0.49
N ILE A 205 -2.55 -12.92 -0.78
CA ILE A 205 -1.49 -12.24 -1.52
C ILE A 205 -1.97 -11.92 -2.96
N LYS A 206 -1.68 -10.73 -3.47
CA LYS A 206 -2.26 -10.23 -4.74
C LYS A 206 -1.29 -9.37 -5.57
N HIS A 207 -1.45 -9.25 -6.90
CA HIS A 207 -2.41 -9.94 -7.78
C HIS A 207 -1.65 -10.88 -8.71
N PHE A 208 -2.08 -12.13 -8.79
CA PHE A 208 -1.35 -13.21 -9.47
C PHE A 208 -1.86 -13.39 -10.91
N VAL A 209 -1.16 -12.97 -11.96
CA VAL A 209 0.14 -12.28 -11.99
C VAL A 209 0.22 -11.34 -13.20
N GLY A 210 1.15 -10.37 -13.18
CA GLY A 210 1.41 -9.48 -14.30
C GLY A 210 0.50 -8.24 -14.35
N ASN A 211 -0.08 -7.87 -13.21
CA ASN A 211 -0.86 -6.63 -13.04
C ASN A 211 0.05 -5.45 -12.66
N GLU A 212 1.01 -5.14 -13.51
CA GLU A 212 2.03 -4.10 -13.27
C GLU A 212 1.60 -2.71 -13.76
N GLN A 213 0.36 -2.58 -14.24
CA GLN A 213 -0.24 -1.34 -14.72
C GLN A 213 -1.76 -1.37 -14.56
N GLU A 214 -2.38 -0.20 -14.43
CA GLU A 214 -3.82 -0.07 -14.31
C GLU A 214 -4.52 0.17 -15.66
N THR A 215 -3.80 0.76 -16.63
CA THR A 215 -4.30 1.04 -17.97
C THR A 215 -4.81 -0.24 -18.62
N LEU A 216 -6.11 -0.28 -18.91
CA LEU A 216 -6.82 -1.43 -19.48
C LEU A 216 -6.64 -2.73 -18.68
N ARG A 217 -6.40 -2.67 -17.36
CA ARG A 217 -6.09 -3.85 -16.52
C ARG A 217 -7.04 -5.05 -16.69
N MET A 218 -8.31 -4.81 -16.99
CA MET A 218 -9.30 -5.85 -17.23
C MET A 218 -9.17 -6.60 -18.56
N THR A 219 -8.45 -6.06 -19.54
CA THR A 219 -8.43 -6.58 -20.91
C THR A 219 -7.06 -6.56 -21.56
N ILE A 220 -6.07 -5.93 -20.93
CA ILE A 220 -4.73 -5.87 -21.48
C ILE A 220 -4.03 -7.23 -21.39
N ASP A 221 -3.31 -7.57 -22.45
CA ASP A 221 -2.49 -8.77 -22.52
C ASP A 221 -1.03 -8.45 -22.22
N SER A 222 -0.59 -8.84 -21.02
CA SER A 222 0.81 -8.79 -20.60
C SER A 222 1.58 -9.92 -21.29
N ILE A 223 2.36 -9.56 -22.31
CA ILE A 223 3.22 -10.48 -23.05
C ILE A 223 4.56 -10.60 -22.33
N VAL A 224 4.72 -11.71 -21.60
CA VAL A 224 5.85 -11.94 -20.69
C VAL A 224 6.55 -13.23 -21.09
N ALA A 225 7.85 -13.16 -21.39
CA ALA A 225 8.66 -14.35 -21.62
C ALA A 225 8.77 -15.19 -20.33
N GLU A 226 8.92 -16.52 -20.46
CA GLU A 226 8.93 -17.44 -19.31
C GLU A 226 10.02 -17.10 -18.28
N ARG A 227 11.21 -16.68 -18.73
CA ARG A 227 12.33 -16.33 -17.83
C ARG A 227 12.00 -15.14 -16.91
N PRO A 228 11.63 -13.95 -17.40
CA PRO A 228 11.19 -12.85 -16.52
C PRO A 228 9.90 -13.18 -15.76
N LEU A 229 8.99 -13.99 -16.32
CA LEU A 229 7.83 -14.47 -15.57
C LEU A 229 8.27 -15.21 -14.29
N ARG A 230 9.29 -16.08 -14.37
CA ARG A 230 9.84 -16.86 -13.25
C ARG A 230 10.71 -16.04 -12.31
N GLU A 231 11.68 -15.30 -12.86
CA GLU A 231 12.71 -14.61 -12.07
C GLU A 231 12.21 -13.29 -11.46
N LEU A 232 11.17 -12.67 -12.04
CA LEU A 232 10.60 -11.42 -11.54
C LEU A 232 9.18 -11.62 -11.02
N TYR A 233 8.19 -11.78 -11.88
CA TYR A 233 6.79 -11.54 -11.49
C TYR A 233 6.16 -12.65 -10.63
N LEU A 234 6.59 -13.90 -10.82
CA LEU A 234 6.21 -15.02 -9.95
C LEU A 234 7.07 -15.10 -8.68
N LYS A 235 8.26 -14.49 -8.67
CA LYS A 235 9.25 -14.69 -7.61
C LYS A 235 8.80 -14.22 -6.23
N PRO A 236 8.12 -13.05 -6.06
CA PRO A 236 7.56 -12.68 -4.77
C PRO A 236 6.55 -13.70 -4.23
N PHE A 237 5.69 -14.25 -5.10
CA PHE A 237 4.73 -15.28 -4.73
C PHE A 237 5.42 -16.60 -4.37
N GLU A 238 6.43 -17.03 -5.15
CA GLU A 238 7.25 -18.20 -4.86
C GLU A 238 7.85 -18.12 -3.44
N ILE A 239 8.51 -17.00 -3.14
CA ILE A 239 9.12 -16.74 -1.82
C ILE A 239 8.06 -16.76 -0.72
N ALA A 240 6.94 -16.05 -0.90
CA ALA A 240 5.88 -15.97 0.10
C ALA A 240 5.23 -17.34 0.36
N ILE A 241 5.00 -18.15 -0.67
CA ILE A 241 4.46 -19.51 -0.54
C ILE A 241 5.41 -20.40 0.23
N ARG A 242 6.70 -20.40 -0.15
CA ARG A 242 7.73 -21.20 0.50
C ARG A 242 7.94 -20.83 1.97
N GLU A 243 7.91 -19.53 2.31
CA GLU A 243 8.35 -19.03 3.61
C GLU A 243 7.22 -18.62 4.57
N ALA A 244 5.99 -18.54 4.08
CA ALA A 244 4.83 -18.13 4.89
C ALA A 244 3.52 -18.88 4.56
N SER A 245 3.45 -19.57 3.42
CA SER A 245 2.30 -20.36 2.97
C SER A 245 0.96 -19.61 3.16
N PRO A 246 0.70 -18.54 2.37
CA PRO A 246 -0.54 -17.78 2.47
C PRO A 246 -1.73 -18.71 2.22
N TRP A 247 -2.80 -18.59 3.01
CA TRP A 247 -3.96 -19.49 2.89
C TRP A 247 -4.82 -19.19 1.66
N SER A 248 -4.60 -18.03 1.03
CA SER A 248 -5.31 -17.57 -0.15
C SER A 248 -4.42 -16.75 -1.09
N LEU A 249 -4.81 -16.72 -2.36
CA LEU A 249 -4.21 -15.99 -3.47
C LEU A 249 -5.32 -15.33 -4.30
N MET A 250 -5.09 -14.11 -4.78
CA MET A 250 -6.02 -13.43 -5.70
C MET A 250 -5.44 -13.39 -7.11
N SER A 251 -6.17 -13.90 -8.10
CA SER A 251 -5.76 -13.78 -9.50
C SER A 251 -5.84 -12.33 -9.97
N SER A 252 -5.00 -11.93 -10.92
CA SER A 252 -5.09 -10.60 -11.52
C SER A 252 -6.23 -10.46 -12.53
N TYR A 253 -6.50 -9.22 -12.93
CA TYR A 253 -7.47 -8.88 -13.97
C TYR A 253 -6.99 -9.21 -15.39
N ASN A 254 -5.72 -8.93 -15.66
CA ASN A 254 -5.14 -8.90 -17.00
C ASN A 254 -5.05 -10.29 -17.64
N LEU A 255 -4.82 -10.31 -18.96
CA LEU A 255 -4.34 -11.49 -19.63
C LEU A 255 -2.82 -11.59 -19.45
N VAL A 256 -2.33 -12.81 -19.43
CA VAL A 256 -0.92 -13.14 -19.52
C VAL A 256 -0.76 -14.03 -20.75
N ASN A 257 0.02 -13.60 -21.73
CA ASN A 257 0.27 -14.34 -22.96
C ASN A 257 -1.00 -14.89 -23.65
N GLY A 258 -2.05 -14.06 -23.72
CA GLY A 258 -3.29 -14.34 -24.44
C GLY A 258 -4.39 -15.03 -23.64
N VAL A 259 -4.20 -15.30 -22.34
CA VAL A 259 -5.21 -15.94 -21.48
C VAL A 259 -5.39 -15.13 -20.19
N HIS A 260 -6.63 -14.88 -19.77
CA HIS A 260 -6.89 -14.20 -18.48
C HIS A 260 -6.29 -14.98 -17.31
N ALA A 261 -5.72 -14.26 -16.35
CA ALA A 261 -5.02 -14.85 -15.22
C ALA A 261 -5.90 -15.79 -14.37
N ASP A 262 -7.21 -15.51 -14.23
CA ASP A 262 -8.17 -16.35 -13.49
C ASP A 262 -8.38 -17.74 -14.11
N MET A 263 -8.03 -17.93 -15.37
CA MET A 263 -8.19 -19.18 -16.10
C MET A 263 -6.90 -19.65 -16.78
N HIS A 264 -5.74 -19.15 -16.36
CA HIS A 264 -4.48 -19.42 -17.03
C HIS A 264 -3.87 -20.77 -16.58
N PRO A 265 -3.89 -21.83 -17.42
CA PRO A 265 -3.46 -23.17 -16.99
C PRO A 265 -1.97 -23.27 -16.68
N ARG A 266 -1.11 -22.49 -17.35
CA ARG A 266 0.33 -22.46 -17.01
C ARG A 266 0.57 -21.95 -15.59
N THR A 267 0.03 -20.80 -15.21
CA THR A 267 0.32 -20.17 -13.91
C THR A 267 -0.46 -20.82 -12.77
N LEU A 268 -1.78 -21.01 -12.91
CA LEU A 268 -2.62 -21.53 -11.83
C LEU A 268 -2.52 -23.05 -11.65
N LYS A 269 -2.35 -23.83 -12.72
CA LYS A 269 -2.31 -25.29 -12.63
C LYS A 269 -0.89 -25.82 -12.66
N LYS A 270 -0.16 -25.58 -13.76
CA LYS A 270 1.18 -26.14 -13.94
C LYS A 270 2.17 -25.60 -12.91
N ILE A 271 2.26 -24.29 -12.74
CA ILE A 271 3.22 -23.69 -11.81
C ILE A 271 2.71 -23.79 -10.38
N LEU A 272 1.56 -23.19 -10.08
CA LEU A 272 1.10 -23.04 -8.71
C LEU A 272 0.73 -24.38 -8.06
N ARG A 273 0.01 -25.28 -8.75
CA ARG A 273 -0.37 -26.59 -8.20
C ARG A 273 0.67 -27.67 -8.46
N ASP A 274 1.03 -27.93 -9.73
CA ASP A 274 1.87 -29.09 -10.06
C ASP A 274 3.34 -28.90 -9.63
N GLU A 275 3.92 -27.69 -9.82
CA GLU A 275 5.33 -27.44 -9.52
C GLU A 275 5.56 -26.97 -8.08
N TRP A 276 4.78 -26.01 -7.58
CA TRP A 276 4.95 -25.45 -6.23
C TRP A 276 4.19 -26.20 -5.14
N ASN A 277 3.30 -27.14 -5.51
CA ASN A 277 2.44 -27.86 -4.58
C ASN A 277 1.67 -26.93 -3.63
N TYR A 278 1.23 -25.77 -4.12
CA TYR A 278 0.45 -24.84 -3.32
C TYR A 278 -0.95 -25.39 -3.10
N ASP A 279 -1.40 -25.40 -1.84
CA ASP A 279 -2.71 -25.94 -1.46
C ASP A 279 -3.74 -24.87 -1.06
N GLY A 280 -3.34 -23.61 -0.96
CA GLY A 280 -4.25 -22.53 -0.56
C GLY A 280 -5.29 -22.20 -1.64
N MET A 281 -6.34 -21.48 -1.25
CA MET A 281 -7.45 -21.17 -2.15
C MET A 281 -7.07 -20.04 -3.13
N VAL A 282 -7.52 -20.12 -4.39
CA VAL A 282 -7.41 -19.01 -5.35
C VAL A 282 -8.79 -18.38 -5.54
N MET A 283 -8.88 -17.06 -5.36
CA MET A 283 -10.07 -16.26 -5.66
C MET A 283 -9.80 -15.32 -6.84
N SER A 284 -10.84 -14.91 -7.55
CA SER A 284 -10.72 -13.84 -8.54
C SER A 284 -10.52 -12.49 -7.85
N ASP A 285 -9.90 -11.54 -8.54
CA ASP A 285 -10.14 -10.12 -8.25
C ASP A 285 -11.64 -9.78 -8.49
N TRP A 286 -12.08 -8.63 -7.99
CA TRP A 286 -13.49 -8.23 -8.01
C TRP A 286 -14.03 -8.08 -9.42
N THR A 287 -14.96 -8.95 -9.82
CA THR A 287 -15.51 -9.08 -11.18
C THR A 287 -14.51 -9.62 -12.22
N GLY A 288 -13.31 -10.01 -11.79
CA GLY A 288 -12.21 -10.54 -12.61
C GLY A 288 -12.32 -12.02 -12.98
N THR A 289 -13.52 -12.61 -12.93
CA THR A 289 -13.77 -13.96 -13.49
C THR A 289 -14.19 -13.82 -14.95
N ASN A 290 -13.61 -14.61 -15.85
CA ASN A 290 -13.83 -14.48 -17.30
C ASN A 290 -14.48 -15.69 -17.97
N SER A 291 -14.63 -16.80 -17.24
CA SER A 291 -15.22 -18.03 -17.78
C SER A 291 -15.88 -18.89 -16.70
N VAL A 292 -16.64 -19.89 -17.14
CA VAL A 292 -17.27 -20.88 -16.26
C VAL A 292 -16.31 -22.05 -16.03
N ALA A 293 -16.11 -22.87 -17.07
CA ALA A 293 -15.41 -24.15 -16.96
C ALA A 293 -13.90 -23.96 -16.85
N GLU A 294 -13.32 -23.11 -17.69
CA GLU A 294 -11.88 -22.91 -17.81
C GLU A 294 -11.28 -22.36 -16.52
N ALA A 295 -11.92 -21.38 -15.87
CA ALA A 295 -11.48 -20.84 -14.59
C ALA A 295 -11.49 -21.88 -13.46
N ILE A 296 -12.57 -22.67 -13.33
CA ILE A 296 -12.67 -23.72 -12.30
C ILE A 296 -11.63 -24.82 -12.55
N ALA A 297 -11.49 -25.25 -13.81
CA ALA A 297 -10.55 -26.29 -14.21
C ALA A 297 -9.07 -25.87 -14.07
N ALA A 298 -8.77 -24.58 -14.24
CA ALA A 298 -7.45 -24.00 -14.02
C ALA A 298 -7.09 -23.86 -12.54
N GLY A 299 -8.09 -23.72 -11.66
CA GLY A 299 -7.90 -23.67 -10.21
C GLY A 299 -8.38 -22.40 -9.51
N CYS A 300 -9.05 -21.47 -10.21
CA CYS A 300 -9.70 -20.32 -9.59
C CYS A 300 -11.02 -20.75 -8.94
N ALA A 301 -10.97 -21.00 -7.63
CA ALA A 301 -12.03 -21.62 -6.86
C ALA A 301 -13.20 -20.67 -6.55
N LEU A 302 -12.91 -19.43 -6.13
CA LEU A 302 -13.92 -18.49 -5.65
C LEU A 302 -14.06 -17.28 -6.60
N GLU A 303 -15.24 -17.11 -7.19
CA GLU A 303 -15.63 -15.88 -7.90
C GLU A 303 -16.05 -14.80 -6.87
N MET A 304 -15.41 -13.63 -6.92
CA MET A 304 -15.81 -12.44 -6.16
C MET A 304 -16.13 -11.28 -7.11
N PRO A 305 -17.09 -10.39 -6.77
CA PRO A 305 -18.07 -10.49 -5.68
C PRO A 305 -19.28 -11.38 -6.01
N GLY A 306 -20.16 -11.58 -5.03
CA GLY A 306 -21.53 -12.04 -5.25
C GLY A 306 -22.54 -10.92 -5.55
N PRO A 307 -23.72 -11.23 -6.12
CA PRO A 307 -24.13 -12.54 -6.61
C PRO A 307 -23.37 -12.93 -7.89
N THR A 308 -23.16 -14.23 -8.06
CA THR A 308 -22.38 -14.80 -9.16
C THR A 308 -22.87 -14.40 -10.56
N LYS A 309 -21.92 -14.09 -11.46
CA LYS A 309 -22.16 -13.94 -12.90
C LYS A 309 -21.85 -15.24 -13.65
N TRP A 310 -20.84 -15.99 -13.23
CA TRP A 310 -20.27 -17.12 -13.99
C TRP A 310 -20.54 -18.49 -13.40
N ARG A 311 -20.75 -18.60 -12.10
CA ARG A 311 -21.01 -19.86 -11.37
C ARG A 311 -22.52 -20.13 -11.25
N GLY A 312 -22.92 -20.91 -10.25
CA GLY A 312 -24.32 -21.33 -10.07
C GLY A 312 -24.81 -22.27 -11.17
N GLU A 313 -26.03 -22.05 -11.67
CA GLU A 313 -26.66 -22.90 -12.68
C GLU A 313 -25.84 -23.04 -13.98
N LYS A 314 -25.02 -22.03 -14.33
CA LYS A 314 -24.09 -22.14 -15.48
C LYS A 314 -23.04 -23.23 -15.27
N ALA A 315 -22.45 -23.31 -14.07
CA ALA A 315 -21.46 -24.32 -13.74
C ALA A 315 -22.08 -25.72 -13.62
N VAL A 316 -23.29 -25.84 -13.05
CA VAL A 316 -24.03 -27.11 -13.02
C VAL A 316 -24.27 -27.64 -14.43
N ARG A 317 -24.77 -26.78 -15.34
CA ARG A 317 -24.99 -27.16 -16.75
C ARG A 317 -23.70 -27.53 -17.48
N ALA A 318 -22.59 -26.84 -17.21
CA ALA A 318 -21.30 -27.17 -17.80
C ALA A 318 -20.87 -28.59 -17.41
N VAL A 319 -21.09 -28.99 -16.16
CA VAL A 319 -20.85 -30.38 -15.71
C VAL A 319 -21.79 -31.37 -16.37
N GLU A 320 -23.10 -31.08 -16.41
CA GLU A 320 -24.10 -31.95 -17.05
C GLU A 320 -23.83 -32.18 -18.55
N LYS A 321 -23.21 -31.20 -19.23
CA LYS A 321 -22.81 -31.28 -20.63
C LYS A 321 -21.43 -31.90 -20.86
N GLY A 322 -20.66 -32.17 -19.81
CA GLY A 322 -19.28 -32.65 -19.90
C GLY A 322 -18.26 -31.58 -20.34
N GLU A 323 -18.63 -30.30 -20.27
CA GLU A 323 -17.74 -29.15 -20.54
C GLU A 323 -16.83 -28.84 -19.32
N LEU A 324 -17.25 -29.26 -18.12
CA LEU A 324 -16.51 -29.15 -16.86
C LEU A 324 -16.53 -30.48 -16.11
N ALA A 325 -15.39 -30.94 -15.59
CA ALA A 325 -15.34 -32.16 -14.79
C ALA A 325 -15.94 -31.93 -13.40
N ALA A 326 -16.70 -32.90 -12.88
CA ALA A 326 -17.26 -32.81 -11.53
C ALA A 326 -16.14 -32.77 -10.46
N GLU A 327 -15.03 -33.42 -10.74
CA GLU A 327 -13.83 -33.46 -9.89
C GLU A 327 -13.16 -32.08 -9.78
N ASP A 328 -13.22 -31.25 -10.84
CA ASP A 328 -12.72 -29.88 -10.79
C ASP A 328 -13.58 -29.00 -9.87
N VAL A 329 -14.90 -29.21 -9.88
CA VAL A 329 -15.85 -28.53 -8.98
C VAL A 329 -15.67 -28.99 -7.53
N GLU A 330 -15.49 -30.29 -7.30
CA GLU A 330 -15.21 -30.84 -5.97
C GLU A 330 -13.90 -30.28 -5.39
N ARG A 331 -12.83 -30.23 -6.20
CA ARG A 331 -11.56 -29.61 -5.79
C ARG A 331 -11.78 -28.15 -5.41
N ALA A 332 -12.43 -27.35 -6.27
CA ALA A 332 -12.67 -25.95 -6.01
C ALA A 332 -13.49 -25.72 -4.73
N ALA A 333 -14.51 -26.55 -4.48
CA ALA A 333 -15.28 -26.50 -3.24
C ALA A 333 -14.41 -26.85 -2.02
N GLY A 334 -13.53 -27.84 -2.15
CA GLY A 334 -12.55 -28.19 -1.12
C GLY A 334 -11.56 -27.06 -0.81
N ASP A 335 -11.15 -26.26 -1.80
CA ASP A 335 -10.28 -25.10 -1.61
C ASP A 335 -10.99 -24.01 -0.78
N VAL A 336 -12.26 -23.72 -1.10
CA VAL A 336 -13.08 -22.76 -0.31
C VAL A 336 -13.29 -23.27 1.11
N LEU A 337 -13.62 -24.55 1.27
CA LEU A 337 -13.80 -25.18 2.58
C LEU A 337 -12.49 -25.21 3.39
N TYR A 338 -11.33 -25.37 2.76
CA TYR A 338 -10.03 -25.25 3.41
C TYR A 338 -9.87 -23.87 4.03
N LEU A 339 -10.15 -22.80 3.30
CA LEU A 339 -10.04 -21.43 3.81
C LEU A 339 -10.99 -21.17 4.99
N ILE A 340 -12.23 -21.64 4.89
CA ILE A 340 -13.23 -21.56 5.97
C ILE A 340 -12.73 -22.32 7.22
N GLN A 341 -12.21 -23.53 7.03
CA GLN A 341 -11.74 -24.37 8.12
C GLN A 341 -10.51 -23.77 8.82
N ARG A 342 -9.58 -23.16 8.08
CA ARG A 342 -8.38 -22.49 8.63
C ARG A 342 -8.69 -21.23 9.44
N THR A 343 -9.81 -20.56 9.14
CA THR A 343 -10.20 -19.29 9.76
C THR A 343 -11.26 -19.48 10.86
N LYS A 344 -12.50 -19.81 10.49
CA LYS A 344 -13.64 -19.97 11.42
C LYS A 344 -13.84 -21.39 11.93
N GLY A 345 -13.39 -22.40 11.17
CA GLY A 345 -13.73 -23.80 11.42
C GLY A 345 -15.16 -24.15 11.02
N PHE A 346 -15.46 -25.45 10.92
CA PHE A 346 -16.83 -25.95 10.74
C PHE A 346 -17.62 -26.01 12.07
N ASN A 347 -18.95 -26.01 11.96
CA ASN A 347 -19.93 -26.01 13.06
C ASN A 347 -19.80 -24.82 14.01
N ASN A 348 -19.30 -23.69 13.49
CA ASN A 348 -19.26 -22.43 14.20
C ASN A 348 -20.50 -21.60 13.80
N ASP A 349 -21.55 -21.69 14.62
CA ASP A 349 -22.82 -20.98 14.40
C ASP A 349 -22.84 -19.57 15.01
N ALA A 350 -21.67 -19.06 15.43
CA ALA A 350 -21.59 -17.70 15.95
C ALA A 350 -21.96 -16.70 14.85
N PRO A 351 -22.83 -15.70 15.14
CA PRO A 351 -23.14 -14.65 14.19
C PRO A 351 -21.87 -13.85 13.85
N GLU A 352 -21.84 -13.27 12.64
CA GLU A 352 -20.79 -12.32 12.28
C GLU A 352 -20.76 -11.17 13.32
N PRO A 353 -19.60 -10.88 13.94
CA PRO A 353 -19.47 -9.75 14.84
C PRO A 353 -19.68 -8.43 14.11
N GLU A 354 -20.30 -7.45 14.79
CA GLU A 354 -20.39 -6.09 14.24
C GLU A 354 -19.00 -5.47 14.03
N GLU A 355 -18.87 -4.66 12.98
CA GLU A 355 -17.66 -3.87 12.76
C GLU A 355 -17.49 -2.82 13.86
N ARG A 356 -16.39 -2.89 14.61
CA ARG A 356 -16.07 -1.97 15.71
C ARG A 356 -14.70 -1.33 15.54
N ALA A 357 -14.49 -0.09 15.98
CA ALA A 357 -13.15 0.49 16.07
C ALA A 357 -12.24 -0.32 17.04
N ASN A 358 -10.93 -0.27 16.82
CA ASN A 358 -9.90 -0.93 17.64
C ASN A 358 -8.68 0.00 17.84
N ASP A 359 -8.96 1.30 17.97
CA ASP A 359 -7.97 2.35 18.08
C ASP A 359 -7.22 2.29 19.43
N ASN A 360 -5.93 1.91 19.40
CA ASN A 360 -5.13 1.70 20.60
C ASN A 360 -3.68 2.21 20.44
N ALA A 361 -3.04 2.53 21.57
CA ALA A 361 -1.71 3.14 21.58
C ALA A 361 -0.61 2.26 20.96
N ALA A 362 -0.67 0.94 21.14
CA ALA A 362 0.34 0.02 20.58
C ALA A 362 0.30 0.03 19.05
N THR A 363 -0.90 -0.08 18.44
CA THR A 363 -1.05 0.04 16.99
C THR A 363 -0.54 1.40 16.48
N ARG A 364 -0.88 2.50 17.15
CA ARG A 364 -0.41 3.84 16.76
C ARG A 364 1.12 3.95 16.82
N GLN A 365 1.74 3.36 17.83
CA GLN A 365 3.19 3.33 17.97
C GLN A 365 3.86 2.57 16.81
N VAL A 366 3.33 1.41 16.43
CA VAL A 366 3.85 0.63 15.30
C VAL A 366 3.68 1.41 13.99
N ILE A 367 2.54 2.09 13.78
CA ILE A 367 2.34 2.95 12.59
C ILE A 367 3.36 4.08 12.56
N ARG A 368 3.58 4.78 13.67
CA ARG A 368 4.58 5.86 13.76
C ARG A 368 6.01 5.35 13.57
N GLN A 369 6.33 4.18 14.13
CA GLN A 369 7.63 3.54 13.94
C GLN A 369 7.84 3.18 12.46
N ALA A 370 6.88 2.52 11.83
CA ALA A 370 6.94 2.17 10.42
C ALA A 370 7.02 3.42 9.52
N GLY A 371 6.26 4.47 9.86
CA GLY A 371 6.38 5.77 9.19
C GLY A 371 7.79 6.33 9.29
N THR A 372 8.37 6.36 10.50
CA THR A 372 9.71 6.92 10.75
C THR A 372 10.81 6.07 10.09
N GLU A 373 10.74 4.75 10.19
CA GLU A 373 11.70 3.84 9.57
C GLU A 373 11.61 3.81 8.04
N GLY A 374 10.47 4.18 7.45
CA GLY A 374 10.29 4.31 6.01
C GLY A 374 10.80 5.63 5.43
N LEU A 375 10.99 6.67 6.27
CA LEU A 375 11.55 7.96 5.83
C LEU A 375 12.96 7.77 5.30
N THR A 376 13.15 8.14 4.03
CA THR A 376 14.41 7.93 3.33
C THR A 376 15.06 9.26 3.02
N LEU A 377 16.15 9.57 3.71
CA LEU A 377 16.92 10.79 3.49
C LEU A 377 17.76 10.63 2.22
N LEU A 378 17.39 11.32 1.14
CA LEU A 378 18.02 11.16 -0.17
C LEU A 378 19.27 12.02 -0.32
N LYS A 379 19.24 13.22 0.26
CA LYS A 379 20.34 14.20 0.22
C LYS A 379 20.34 14.99 1.52
N ASN A 380 21.53 15.28 2.05
CA ASN A 380 21.71 16.15 3.21
C ASN A 380 23.09 16.79 3.21
N GLU A 381 23.18 17.98 2.63
CA GLU A 381 24.39 18.79 2.58
C GLU A 381 24.41 19.81 3.71
N ARG A 382 25.63 20.19 4.13
CA ARG A 382 25.87 21.19 5.19
C ARG A 382 25.21 20.85 6.53
N ASN A 383 24.81 19.59 6.73
CA ASN A 383 24.08 19.11 7.92
C ASN A 383 22.84 19.96 8.22
N ILE A 384 22.06 20.31 7.19
CA ILE A 384 20.82 21.06 7.36
C ILE A 384 19.74 20.23 8.08
N LEU A 385 19.75 18.91 7.86
CA LEU A 385 18.99 17.97 8.68
C LEU A 385 19.91 17.22 9.67
N PRO A 386 19.45 16.97 10.91
CA PRO A 386 18.19 17.44 11.48
C PRO A 386 18.15 18.97 11.62
N ILE A 387 16.95 19.55 11.60
CA ILE A 387 16.76 21.00 11.75
C ILE A 387 17.41 21.41 13.08
N GLY A 388 18.43 22.26 12.99
CA GLY A 388 19.19 22.75 14.15
C GLY A 388 18.35 23.64 15.08
N PRO A 389 18.97 24.26 16.10
CA PRO A 389 18.29 25.15 17.02
C PRO A 389 17.91 26.47 16.32
N VAL A 390 16.80 26.43 15.58
CA VAL A 390 16.17 27.58 14.93
C VAL A 390 15.03 28.10 15.78
N LYS A 391 14.69 29.38 15.64
CA LYS A 391 13.55 29.99 16.34
C LYS A 391 12.30 30.00 15.48
N LYS A 392 12.47 29.99 14.15
CA LYS A 392 11.39 30.17 13.21
C LYS A 392 11.57 29.28 11.97
N ILE A 393 10.54 28.50 11.65
CA ILE A 393 10.50 27.61 10.47
C ILE A 393 9.36 28.05 9.56
N ALA A 394 9.66 28.23 8.28
CA ALA A 394 8.64 28.36 7.25
C ALA A 394 8.21 26.97 6.76
N VAL A 395 6.97 26.59 7.05
CA VAL A 395 6.34 25.34 6.60
C VAL A 395 5.54 25.66 5.34
N ILE A 396 6.12 25.35 4.19
CA ILE A 396 5.62 25.78 2.89
C ILE A 396 5.14 24.58 2.08
N GLY A 397 4.09 24.76 1.29
CA GLY A 397 3.77 23.86 0.20
C GLY A 397 2.39 23.23 0.31
N PRO A 398 1.87 22.71 -0.82
CA PRO A 398 0.50 22.23 -0.96
C PRO A 398 0.18 21.11 0.02
N ASN A 399 1.16 20.28 0.37
CA ASN A 399 0.95 19.13 1.25
C ASN A 399 1.19 19.44 2.74
N ALA A 400 1.68 20.63 3.10
CA ALA A 400 2.04 20.96 4.49
C ALA A 400 0.85 20.89 5.46
N LYS A 401 -0.36 21.28 5.03
CA LYS A 401 -1.60 21.21 5.84
C LYS A 401 -2.62 20.21 5.30
N ARG A 402 -2.18 19.27 4.45
CA ARG A 402 -3.00 18.17 3.95
C ARG A 402 -2.49 16.85 4.52
N ALA A 403 -3.40 15.98 4.93
CA ALA A 403 -3.04 14.65 5.39
C ALA A 403 -2.90 13.69 4.19
N ILE A 404 -1.68 13.59 3.66
CA ILE A 404 -1.37 12.65 2.58
C ILE A 404 -0.95 11.31 3.19
N ALA A 405 -1.97 10.52 3.58
CA ALA A 405 -1.78 9.33 4.40
C ALA A 405 -1.70 8.01 3.59
N GLY A 406 -2.24 7.97 2.37
CA GLY A 406 -2.27 6.78 1.51
C GLY A 406 -2.61 7.12 0.07
N GLY A 407 -2.47 6.16 -0.85
CA GLY A 407 -2.94 6.29 -2.23
C GLY A 407 -4.43 5.96 -2.40
N GLY A 408 -4.95 6.11 -3.61
CA GLY A 408 -6.37 5.90 -3.94
C GLY A 408 -6.78 4.43 -4.10
N GLY A 409 -8.07 4.19 -4.34
CA GLY A 409 -8.58 2.86 -4.67
C GLY A 409 -8.87 1.95 -3.47
N SER A 410 -8.80 0.63 -3.71
CA SER A 410 -9.10 -0.43 -2.74
C SER A 410 -8.15 -0.46 -1.55
N ALA A 411 -6.97 0.17 -1.61
CA ALA A 411 -6.09 0.32 -0.44
C ALA A 411 -6.53 1.48 0.49
N SER A 412 -7.44 2.35 0.05
CA SER A 412 -7.95 3.43 0.89
C SER A 412 -8.95 2.94 1.94
N LEU A 413 -9.04 3.65 3.06
CA LEU A 413 -10.01 3.39 4.13
C LEU A 413 -10.30 4.68 4.92
N ASN A 414 -11.25 4.61 5.86
CA ASN A 414 -11.54 5.68 6.80
C ASN A 414 -10.62 5.56 8.04
N PRO A 415 -9.57 6.40 8.20
CA PRO A 415 -8.65 6.24 9.31
C PRO A 415 -9.25 6.77 10.64
N TYR A 416 -8.74 6.31 11.79
CA TYR A 416 -9.15 6.84 13.10
C TYR A 416 -8.93 8.36 13.21
N TYR A 417 -7.82 8.82 12.67
CA TYR A 417 -7.45 10.22 12.50
C TYR A 417 -6.33 10.29 11.47
N THR A 418 -5.91 11.50 11.11
CA THR A 418 -4.68 11.72 10.37
C THR A 418 -3.96 12.92 10.94
N THR A 419 -2.64 12.96 10.78
CA THR A 419 -1.81 14.09 11.19
C THR A 419 -1.19 14.74 9.96
N THR A 420 -1.29 16.06 9.86
CA THR A 420 -0.63 16.82 8.78
C THR A 420 0.82 17.09 9.14
N PRO A 421 1.70 17.32 8.15
CA PRO A 421 3.08 17.74 8.44
C PRO A 421 3.18 18.98 9.33
N PHE A 422 2.32 19.98 9.09
CA PHE A 422 2.24 21.18 9.92
C PHE A 422 1.86 20.85 11.36
N ASP A 423 0.82 20.04 11.59
CA ASP A 423 0.40 19.69 12.95
C ASP A 423 1.48 18.88 13.68
N GLY A 424 2.16 17.98 12.97
CA GLY A 424 3.29 17.22 13.50
C GLY A 424 4.41 18.13 14.00
N LEU A 425 4.80 19.12 13.20
CA LEU A 425 5.80 20.12 13.60
C LEU A 425 5.29 21.02 14.73
N ALA A 426 4.05 21.52 14.64
CA ALA A 426 3.45 22.41 15.64
C ALA A 426 3.36 21.76 17.02
N ASN A 427 3.14 20.44 17.08
CA ASN A 427 3.09 19.68 18.32
C ASN A 427 4.48 19.39 18.92
N GLN A 428 5.56 19.61 18.17
CA GLN A 428 6.89 19.10 18.49
C GLN A 428 8.01 20.14 18.47
N PHE A 429 7.78 21.30 17.85
CA PHE A 429 8.74 22.39 17.73
C PHE A 429 8.37 23.53 18.67
N ASP A 430 9.31 23.94 19.52
CA ASP A 430 9.10 24.99 20.54
C ASP A 430 9.14 26.43 19.98
N GLY A 431 9.50 26.59 18.70
CA GLY A 431 9.60 27.89 18.03
C GLY A 431 8.36 28.29 17.22
N GLU A 432 8.50 29.36 16.45
CA GLU A 432 7.43 29.90 15.59
C GLU A 432 7.35 29.13 14.26
N LEU A 433 6.14 28.77 13.84
CA LEU A 433 5.88 28.22 12.51
C LEU A 433 5.12 29.23 11.66
N ILE A 434 5.69 29.60 10.51
CA ILE A 434 4.99 30.37 9.48
C ILE A 434 4.52 29.40 8.41
N TYR A 435 3.27 29.54 7.97
CA TYR A 435 2.71 28.67 6.93
C TYR A 435 2.40 29.45 5.66
N SER A 436 2.73 28.86 4.51
CA SER A 436 2.17 29.26 3.22
C SER A 436 1.85 28.03 2.39
N ARG A 437 0.73 28.06 1.65
CA ARG A 437 0.36 26.98 0.72
C ARG A 437 1.32 26.91 -0.47
N GLY A 438 1.83 28.05 -0.95
CA GLY A 438 2.76 28.14 -2.07
C GLY A 438 2.14 27.93 -3.46
N CYS A 439 1.44 26.81 -3.68
CA CYS A 439 0.79 26.53 -4.96
C CYS A 439 -0.40 25.57 -4.82
N ASP A 440 -1.14 25.38 -5.91
CA ASP A 440 -2.15 24.33 -6.03
C ASP A 440 -1.59 23.07 -6.71
N THR A 441 -2.18 21.92 -6.37
CA THR A 441 -1.86 20.57 -6.85
C THR A 441 -3.11 19.71 -7.12
N ALA A 442 -4.32 20.24 -6.92
CA ALA A 442 -5.55 19.45 -6.97
C ALA A 442 -5.76 18.85 -8.37
N LYS A 443 -5.90 17.53 -8.48
CA LYS A 443 -6.13 16.89 -9.79
C LYS A 443 -7.49 17.30 -10.33
N TRP A 444 -8.50 17.14 -9.49
CA TRP A 444 -9.85 17.67 -9.68
C TRP A 444 -10.09 18.81 -8.69
N LEU A 445 -11.08 19.67 -8.97
CA LEU A 445 -11.42 20.74 -8.01
C LEU A 445 -11.81 20.15 -6.65
N PRO A 446 -11.47 20.81 -5.52
CA PRO A 446 -11.90 20.35 -4.20
C PRO A 446 -13.41 20.07 -4.13
N LEU A 447 -13.80 19.09 -3.32
CA LEU A 447 -15.20 18.72 -3.15
C LEU A 447 -16.05 19.89 -2.66
N ALA A 448 -17.26 20.03 -3.19
CA ALA A 448 -18.20 21.08 -2.80
C ALA A 448 -18.76 20.92 -1.37
N SER A 449 -18.55 19.74 -0.76
CA SER A 449 -19.09 19.36 0.56
C SER A 449 -18.95 20.40 1.67
N PRO A 450 -17.81 21.11 1.84
CA PRO A 450 -17.66 22.13 2.89
C PRO A 450 -18.59 23.34 2.76
N PHE A 451 -19.25 23.49 1.60
CA PHE A 451 -20.18 24.58 1.30
C PHE A 451 -21.63 24.09 1.20
N CYS A 452 -21.86 22.78 1.26
CA CYS A 452 -23.14 22.14 1.03
C CYS A 452 -23.91 21.88 2.33
N THR A 453 -25.19 22.23 2.34
CA THR A 453 -26.14 21.95 3.42
C THR A 453 -27.44 21.40 2.85
N THR A 454 -27.95 20.31 3.42
CA THR A 454 -29.24 19.73 3.05
C THR A 454 -30.43 20.60 3.45
N GLN A 455 -31.62 20.30 2.93
CA GLN A 455 -32.84 21.06 3.26
C GLN A 455 -33.19 21.00 4.76
N ASP A 456 -32.83 19.92 5.47
CA ASP A 456 -32.99 19.77 6.91
C ASP A 456 -31.81 20.35 7.72
N GLY A 457 -30.90 21.09 7.09
CA GLY A 457 -29.82 21.82 7.75
C GLY A 457 -28.57 21.00 8.09
N LYS A 458 -28.44 19.76 7.59
CA LYS A 458 -27.26 18.93 7.83
C LYS A 458 -26.17 19.21 6.80
N PRO A 459 -24.87 19.18 7.17
CA PRO A 459 -23.78 19.28 6.20
C PRO A 459 -23.85 18.15 5.16
N GLY A 460 -23.59 18.45 3.89
CA GLY A 460 -23.56 17.47 2.79
C GLY A 460 -24.78 17.52 1.86
N VAL A 461 -25.21 16.35 1.39
CA VAL A 461 -26.24 16.20 0.34
C VAL A 461 -27.31 15.17 0.70
N THR A 462 -28.50 15.34 0.13
CA THR A 462 -29.58 14.36 0.13
C THR A 462 -29.55 13.59 -1.18
N LEU A 463 -29.50 12.26 -1.10
CA LEU A 463 -29.47 11.34 -2.25
C LEU A 463 -30.77 10.53 -2.29
N GLU A 464 -31.57 10.75 -3.33
CA GLU A 464 -32.84 10.05 -3.57
C GLU A 464 -32.65 9.02 -4.67
N TYR A 465 -33.01 7.76 -4.40
CA TYR A 465 -32.97 6.67 -5.37
C TYR A 465 -34.36 6.34 -5.90
N TYR A 466 -34.46 6.09 -7.20
CA TYR A 466 -35.68 5.71 -7.90
C TYR A 466 -35.46 4.38 -8.62
N CYS A 467 -36.49 3.54 -8.69
CA CYS A 467 -36.43 2.34 -9.52
C CYS A 467 -36.46 2.74 -11.00
N HIS A 468 -35.65 2.06 -11.82
CA HIS A 468 -35.52 2.33 -13.26
C HIS A 468 -34.90 3.70 -13.58
N ASP A 469 -34.85 4.06 -14.87
CA ASP A 469 -34.03 5.14 -15.44
C ASP A 469 -34.80 6.46 -15.69
N ARG A 470 -36.02 6.60 -15.17
CA ARG A 470 -36.93 7.73 -15.51
C ARG A 470 -37.19 8.73 -14.39
N PHE A 471 -36.67 8.50 -13.19
CA PHE A 471 -36.94 9.37 -12.02
C PHE A 471 -38.43 9.48 -11.67
N GLU A 472 -39.22 8.45 -11.99
CA GLU A 472 -40.67 8.45 -11.82
C GLU A 472 -41.07 7.91 -10.43
N GLY A 473 -42.16 8.46 -9.87
CA GLY A 473 -42.75 8.00 -8.62
C GLY A 473 -42.11 8.59 -7.35
N VAL A 474 -42.35 7.92 -6.23
CA VAL A 474 -41.75 8.26 -4.92
C VAL A 474 -40.37 7.62 -4.84
N PRO A 475 -39.34 8.31 -4.29
CA PRO A 475 -38.04 7.70 -4.06
C PRO A 475 -38.16 6.38 -3.30
N ALA A 476 -37.56 5.30 -3.82
CA ALA A 476 -37.49 4.01 -3.17
C ALA A 476 -36.59 4.04 -1.92
N SER A 477 -35.63 4.98 -1.89
CA SER A 477 -34.75 5.22 -0.75
C SER A 477 -34.29 6.68 -0.75
N VAL A 478 -34.13 7.25 0.45
CA VAL A 478 -33.53 8.58 0.65
C VAL A 478 -32.39 8.43 1.66
N GLN A 479 -31.21 8.88 1.28
CA GLN A 479 -30.00 8.80 2.11
C GLN A 479 -29.40 10.19 2.30
N HIS A 480 -28.82 10.43 3.48
CA HIS A 480 -27.93 11.56 3.71
C HIS A 480 -26.49 11.12 3.42
N LYS A 481 -25.73 11.95 2.71
CA LYS A 481 -24.30 11.75 2.47
C LYS A 481 -23.57 13.03 2.87
N SER A 482 -22.51 12.89 3.67
CA SER A 482 -21.71 14.03 4.14
C SER A 482 -20.79 14.61 3.05
N ASN A 483 -20.52 13.85 1.99
CA ASN A 483 -19.59 14.22 0.93
C ASN A 483 -20.28 14.36 -0.44
N THR A 484 -19.56 14.93 -1.41
CA THR A 484 -19.99 15.18 -2.81
C THR A 484 -19.19 14.34 -3.81
N ASP A 485 -18.44 13.37 -3.30
CA ASP A 485 -17.83 12.26 -4.05
C ASP A 485 -18.67 11.01 -3.81
N LEU A 486 -19.67 10.80 -4.67
CA LEU A 486 -20.73 9.82 -4.50
C LEU A 486 -20.42 8.58 -5.34
N PHE A 487 -19.47 7.77 -4.87
CA PHE A 487 -19.18 6.46 -5.46
C PHE A 487 -20.16 5.40 -4.94
N LEU A 488 -21.07 4.90 -5.80
CA LEU A 488 -22.24 4.13 -5.36
C LEU A 488 -22.12 2.60 -5.52
N TRP A 489 -20.90 2.07 -5.74
CA TRP A 489 -20.66 0.64 -6.00
C TRP A 489 -21.16 -0.31 -4.93
N ASP A 490 -20.91 0.03 -3.67
CA ASP A 490 -21.34 -0.75 -2.53
C ASP A 490 -22.53 -0.14 -1.81
N SER A 491 -22.90 1.11 -2.08
CA SER A 491 -23.85 1.87 -1.26
C SER A 491 -25.26 2.04 -1.85
N ALA A 492 -25.47 1.64 -3.10
CA ALA A 492 -26.80 1.60 -3.71
C ALA A 492 -27.72 0.57 -3.03
N PRO A 493 -28.99 0.90 -2.70
CA PRO A 493 -29.92 -0.05 -2.10
C PRO A 493 -30.18 -1.26 -3.00
N LYS A 494 -30.15 -2.47 -2.45
CA LYS A 494 -30.46 -3.71 -3.21
C LYS A 494 -31.84 -3.67 -3.89
N THR A 495 -32.79 -2.91 -3.34
CA THR A 495 -34.16 -2.77 -3.86
C THR A 495 -34.25 -2.02 -5.19
N VAL A 496 -33.22 -1.24 -5.55
CA VAL A 496 -33.19 -0.49 -6.82
C VAL A 496 -32.31 -1.14 -7.88
N LEU A 497 -31.56 -2.18 -7.53
CA LEU A 497 -30.71 -2.90 -8.47
C LEU A 497 -31.55 -3.79 -9.43
N PRO A 498 -31.08 -4.03 -10.67
CA PRO A 498 -29.82 -3.56 -11.24
C PRO A 498 -29.89 -2.18 -11.92
N ALA A 499 -31.09 -1.62 -12.11
CA ALA A 499 -31.32 -0.41 -12.90
C ALA A 499 -32.04 0.65 -12.08
N TYR A 500 -31.37 1.79 -11.87
CA TYR A 500 -31.88 2.88 -11.06
C TYR A 500 -31.44 4.25 -11.56
N SER A 501 -32.17 5.25 -11.11
CA SER A 501 -31.82 6.65 -11.26
C SER A 501 -31.77 7.32 -9.90
N PHE A 502 -31.03 8.41 -9.81
CA PHE A 502 -30.86 9.12 -8.55
C PHE A 502 -30.82 10.63 -8.70
N LYS A 503 -31.28 11.30 -7.65
CA LYS A 503 -31.18 12.75 -7.52
C LYS A 503 -30.30 13.12 -6.32
N VAL A 504 -29.38 14.05 -6.54
CA VAL A 504 -28.58 14.66 -5.46
C VAL A 504 -29.09 16.07 -5.22
N LYS A 505 -29.44 16.42 -3.99
CA LYS A 505 -29.99 17.73 -3.63
C LYS A 505 -29.20 18.34 -2.48
N THR A 506 -28.83 19.61 -2.62
CA THR A 506 -28.20 20.40 -1.55
C THR A 506 -28.30 21.90 -1.84
N ALA A 507 -28.08 22.73 -0.83
CA ALA A 507 -27.85 24.16 -0.98
C ALA A 507 -26.37 24.44 -0.74
N LEU A 508 -25.71 25.08 -1.71
CA LEU A 508 -24.34 25.56 -1.58
C LEU A 508 -24.34 27.03 -1.16
N ILE A 509 -23.54 27.41 -0.16
CA ILE A 509 -23.42 28.79 0.30
C ILE A 509 -22.00 29.30 0.02
N PRO A 510 -21.81 30.17 -1.01
CA PRO A 510 -20.52 30.79 -1.29
C PRO A 510 -20.04 31.65 -0.13
N LYS A 511 -18.74 31.67 0.13
CA LYS A 511 -18.11 32.53 1.16
C LYS A 511 -17.65 33.86 0.58
N THR A 512 -17.35 33.91 -0.71
CA THR A 512 -16.94 35.14 -1.40
C THR A 512 -17.90 35.49 -2.55
N SER A 513 -17.84 36.75 -2.99
CA SER A 513 -18.52 37.21 -4.20
C SER A 513 -17.49 37.30 -5.31
N GLY A 514 -17.78 36.73 -6.48
CA GLY A 514 -16.81 36.66 -7.57
C GLY A 514 -17.06 35.49 -8.53
N SER A 515 -16.07 35.19 -9.37
CA SER A 515 -16.09 34.00 -10.20
C SER A 515 -15.91 32.75 -9.32
N HIS A 516 -16.75 31.75 -9.53
CA HIS A 516 -16.69 30.46 -8.86
C HIS A 516 -16.72 29.36 -9.90
N THR A 517 -15.90 28.34 -9.74
CA THR A 517 -15.83 27.23 -10.70
C THR A 517 -16.39 25.97 -10.05
N PHE A 518 -17.35 25.35 -10.73
CA PHE A 518 -17.81 24.00 -10.40
C PHE A 518 -17.13 23.00 -11.32
N SER A 519 -16.89 21.80 -10.81
CA SER A 519 -16.56 20.64 -11.63
C SER A 519 -17.60 19.54 -11.44
N PHE A 520 -17.89 18.79 -12.50
CA PHE A 520 -18.86 17.70 -12.48
C PHE A 520 -18.43 16.53 -13.35
N SER A 521 -18.43 15.35 -12.77
CA SER A 521 -18.29 14.06 -13.46
C SER A 521 -19.32 13.06 -12.97
N SER A 522 -19.68 12.09 -13.81
CA SER A 522 -20.66 11.06 -13.47
C SER A 522 -20.30 9.69 -14.03
N VAL A 523 -20.57 8.65 -13.25
CA VAL A 523 -20.59 7.27 -13.72
C VAL A 523 -22.01 7.01 -14.23
N GLY A 524 -22.12 6.84 -15.53
CA GLY A 524 -23.39 6.93 -16.26
C GLY A 524 -23.77 8.36 -16.65
N PRO A 525 -24.97 8.56 -17.23
CA PRO A 525 -25.49 9.88 -17.59
C PRO A 525 -25.61 10.79 -16.36
N GLY A 526 -25.31 12.07 -16.50
CA GLY A 526 -25.43 13.02 -15.39
C GLY A 526 -25.73 14.45 -15.85
N ARG A 527 -26.58 15.16 -15.11
CA ARG A 527 -26.85 16.59 -15.29
C ARG A 527 -26.75 17.32 -13.96
N LEU A 528 -26.04 18.43 -13.94
CA LEU A 528 -25.95 19.34 -12.80
C LEU A 528 -26.75 20.61 -13.10
N PHE A 529 -27.65 20.96 -12.19
CA PHE A 529 -28.49 22.15 -12.24
C PHE A 529 -28.15 23.09 -11.09
N LEU A 530 -28.11 24.39 -11.37
CA LEU A 530 -28.00 25.46 -10.38
C LEU A 530 -29.28 26.29 -10.39
N ASN A 531 -29.95 26.43 -9.25
CA ASN A 531 -31.22 27.17 -9.11
C ASN A 531 -32.30 26.75 -10.12
N GLY A 532 -32.31 25.47 -10.53
CA GLY A 532 -33.26 24.91 -11.49
C GLY A 532 -32.86 25.07 -12.96
N GLU A 533 -31.77 25.78 -13.26
CA GLU A 533 -31.24 25.91 -14.62
C GLU A 533 -30.15 24.86 -14.89
N LEU A 534 -30.20 24.22 -16.06
CA LEU A 534 -29.19 23.24 -16.48
C LEU A 534 -27.83 23.93 -16.61
N PHE A 535 -26.87 23.51 -15.79
CA PHE A 535 -25.55 24.12 -15.72
C PHE A 535 -24.50 23.29 -16.46
N ILE A 536 -24.40 21.99 -16.16
CA ILE A 536 -23.51 21.05 -16.86
C ILE A 536 -24.34 19.84 -17.33
N ASP A 537 -24.19 19.46 -18.59
CA ASP A 537 -24.88 18.33 -19.20
C ASP A 537 -23.89 17.26 -19.66
N ASN A 538 -23.73 16.23 -18.83
CA ASN A 538 -22.97 15.02 -19.11
C ASN A 538 -23.95 13.86 -19.35
N TRP A 539 -25.06 14.06 -20.07
CA TRP A 539 -25.99 12.96 -20.32
C TRP A 539 -25.45 11.94 -21.36
N ASP A 540 -24.82 12.47 -22.41
CA ASP A 540 -24.37 11.72 -23.59
C ASP A 540 -22.84 11.81 -23.79
N TRP A 541 -22.08 11.85 -22.69
CA TRP A 541 -20.62 11.91 -22.77
C TRP A 541 -20.03 10.66 -23.43
N VAL A 542 -18.90 10.86 -24.12
CA VAL A 542 -18.19 9.81 -24.85
C VAL A 542 -16.77 9.57 -24.34
N GLU A 543 -16.15 10.60 -23.75
CA GLU A 543 -14.80 10.53 -23.19
C GLU A 543 -14.84 10.08 -21.72
N GLU A 544 -14.06 9.05 -21.43
CA GLU A 544 -13.93 8.45 -20.10
C GLU A 544 -12.82 9.15 -19.33
N GLY A 545 -13.15 9.60 -18.13
CA GLY A 545 -12.23 10.14 -17.15
C GLY A 545 -11.82 9.10 -16.11
N GLU A 546 -10.98 9.53 -15.18
CA GLU A 546 -10.33 8.67 -14.19
C GLU A 546 -11.11 8.58 -12.85
N ALA A 547 -12.03 9.52 -12.60
CA ALA A 547 -12.78 9.56 -11.34
C ALA A 547 -13.68 8.32 -11.20
N MET A 548 -13.74 7.74 -9.99
CA MET A 548 -14.52 6.53 -9.71
C MET A 548 -14.28 5.41 -10.74
N PHE A 549 -13.06 5.30 -11.26
CA PHE A 549 -12.55 4.30 -12.22
C PHE A 549 -13.14 4.33 -13.64
N GLU A 550 -14.35 4.86 -13.85
CA GLU A 550 -15.01 4.87 -15.17
C GLU A 550 -15.98 6.05 -15.39
N ALA A 551 -15.87 7.12 -14.59
CA ALA A 551 -16.72 8.30 -14.78
C ALA A 551 -16.40 9.04 -16.10
N SER A 552 -17.25 9.99 -16.48
CA SER A 552 -16.93 10.97 -17.53
C SER A 552 -15.66 11.77 -17.19
N GLU A 553 -15.06 12.42 -18.18
CA GLU A 553 -14.15 13.54 -17.91
C GLU A 553 -14.81 14.57 -16.98
N ASP A 554 -13.98 15.23 -16.17
CA ASP A 554 -14.42 16.26 -15.24
C ASP A 554 -14.69 17.55 -16.02
N VAL A 555 -15.95 17.99 -16.07
CA VAL A 555 -16.34 19.20 -16.80
C VAL A 555 -16.31 20.39 -15.85
N LEU A 556 -15.49 21.38 -16.17
CA LEU A 556 -15.38 22.62 -15.39
C LEU A 556 -16.22 23.73 -16.02
N LYS A 557 -17.02 24.42 -15.20
CA LYS A 557 -17.78 25.60 -15.63
C LYS A 557 -17.84 26.65 -14.53
N SER A 558 -17.52 27.89 -14.89
CA SER A 558 -17.52 29.02 -13.95
C SER A 558 -18.80 29.85 -14.03
N VAL A 559 -19.18 30.44 -12.90
CA VAL A 559 -20.34 31.32 -12.75
C VAL A 559 -20.06 32.38 -11.68
N TYR A 560 -20.61 33.58 -11.85
CA TYR A 560 -20.53 34.60 -10.82
C TYR A 560 -21.55 34.30 -9.72
N LEU A 561 -21.10 34.23 -8.46
CA LEU A 561 -21.96 34.07 -7.29
C LEU A 561 -21.71 35.19 -6.28
N GLU A 562 -22.68 35.40 -5.39
CA GLU A 562 -22.56 36.36 -4.30
C GLU A 562 -22.42 35.63 -2.96
N ALA A 563 -21.51 36.14 -2.12
CA ALA A 563 -21.26 35.63 -0.78
C ALA A 563 -22.56 35.52 0.03
N GLY A 564 -22.75 34.38 0.70
CA GLY A 564 -23.89 34.13 1.59
C GLY A 564 -25.23 33.89 0.88
N LYS A 565 -25.34 34.04 -0.44
CA LYS A 565 -26.57 33.73 -1.19
C LYS A 565 -26.60 32.22 -1.52
N PRO A 566 -27.56 31.44 -1.00
CA PRO A 566 -27.63 30.01 -1.28
C PRO A 566 -27.90 29.72 -2.75
N VAL A 567 -27.16 28.77 -3.31
CA VAL A 567 -27.35 28.20 -4.64
C VAL A 567 -27.93 26.79 -4.49
N GLN A 568 -29.13 26.57 -5.02
CA GLN A 568 -29.72 25.24 -5.01
C GLN A 568 -29.04 24.36 -6.06
N ILE A 569 -28.48 23.24 -5.61
CA ILE A 569 -27.86 22.23 -6.46
C ILE A 569 -28.83 21.05 -6.60
N LEU A 570 -29.06 20.65 -7.85
CA LEU A 570 -29.71 19.38 -8.19
C LEU A 570 -28.82 18.63 -9.17
N VAL A 571 -28.52 17.36 -8.89
CA VAL A 571 -28.00 16.42 -9.88
C VAL A 571 -29.09 15.43 -10.24
N GLU A 572 -29.21 15.09 -11.52
CA GLU A 572 -29.99 13.96 -12.02
C GLU A 572 -29.07 13.01 -12.78
N SER A 573 -29.08 11.72 -12.44
CA SER A 573 -28.20 10.72 -13.05
C SER A 573 -28.82 9.33 -13.02
N THR A 574 -28.37 8.45 -13.91
CA THR A 574 -28.74 7.02 -13.93
C THR A 574 -27.49 6.16 -13.85
N ASN A 575 -27.62 4.90 -13.43
CA ASN A 575 -26.49 3.95 -13.44
C ASN A 575 -26.34 3.22 -14.79
N GLU A 576 -26.88 3.77 -15.88
CA GLU A 576 -26.71 3.20 -17.22
C GLU A 576 -25.24 3.24 -17.64
N VAL A 577 -24.75 2.19 -18.31
CA VAL A 577 -23.37 2.11 -18.80
C VAL A 577 -23.09 3.25 -19.78
N ARG A 578 -21.96 3.93 -19.58
CA ARG A 578 -21.44 4.94 -20.49
C ARG A 578 -19.94 4.71 -20.76
N PRO A 579 -19.43 5.16 -21.94
CA PRO A 579 -20.19 5.70 -23.06
C PRO A 579 -21.10 4.64 -23.71
N ALA A 580 -22.14 5.07 -24.45
CA ALA A 580 -23.14 4.15 -25.00
C ALA A 580 -22.54 3.07 -25.93
N SER A 581 -21.36 3.33 -26.50
CA SER A 581 -20.58 2.37 -27.30
C SER A 581 -20.13 1.14 -26.51
N LYS A 582 -20.03 1.19 -25.17
CA LYS A 582 -19.73 0.03 -24.31
C LYS A 582 -20.92 -0.93 -24.17
N ILE A 583 -22.14 -0.49 -24.52
CA ILE A 583 -23.33 -1.33 -24.45
C ILE A 583 -23.32 -2.31 -25.64
N THR A 584 -23.01 -3.57 -25.35
CA THR A 584 -23.06 -4.67 -26.32
C THR A 584 -24.12 -5.69 -25.95
N HIS A 585 -24.75 -6.31 -26.95
CA HIS A 585 -25.79 -7.33 -26.73
C HIS A 585 -25.29 -8.46 -25.80
N GLY A 586 -26.06 -8.75 -24.74
CA GLY A 586 -25.73 -9.78 -23.76
C GLY A 586 -24.78 -9.37 -22.63
N LYS A 587 -24.31 -8.10 -22.58
CA LYS A 587 -23.59 -7.53 -21.44
C LYS A 587 -24.52 -6.69 -20.55
N PRO A 588 -24.15 -6.43 -19.27
CA PRO A 588 -24.90 -5.52 -18.41
C PRO A 588 -25.05 -4.14 -19.06
N THR A 589 -26.26 -3.59 -19.04
CA THR A 589 -26.58 -2.24 -19.52
C THR A 589 -26.48 -1.19 -18.42
N HIS A 590 -26.25 -1.62 -17.18
CA HIS A 590 -26.15 -0.78 -16.00
C HIS A 590 -24.93 -1.19 -15.17
N ALA A 591 -24.26 -0.21 -14.57
CA ALA A 591 -23.08 -0.33 -13.72
C ALA A 591 -23.40 0.11 -12.29
N TYR A 592 -22.41 0.58 -11.53
CA TYR A 592 -22.60 1.01 -10.14
C TYR A 592 -23.06 2.46 -9.97
N GLY A 593 -22.94 3.32 -10.99
CA GLY A 593 -23.36 4.71 -10.90
C GLY A 593 -22.61 5.58 -9.87
N GLY A 594 -22.77 6.89 -10.00
CA GLY A 594 -22.14 7.85 -9.09
C GLY A 594 -21.91 9.20 -9.73
N CYS A 595 -21.55 10.19 -8.91
CA CYS A 595 -21.14 11.50 -9.41
C CYS A 595 -20.19 12.21 -8.44
N ARG A 596 -19.41 13.15 -8.97
CA ARG A 596 -18.53 14.02 -8.21
C ARG A 596 -18.91 15.47 -8.47
N ILE A 597 -19.02 16.28 -7.41
CA ILE A 597 -19.25 17.73 -7.51
C ILE A 597 -18.08 18.46 -6.86
N GLY A 598 -17.23 19.08 -7.70
CA GLY A 598 -16.17 19.98 -7.26
C GLY A 598 -16.65 21.44 -7.21
N TYR A 599 -16.04 22.24 -6.34
CA TYR A 599 -16.31 23.67 -6.23
C TYR A 599 -15.08 24.42 -5.68
N GLU A 600 -14.73 25.52 -6.35
CA GLU A 600 -13.68 26.43 -5.90
C GLU A 600 -14.10 27.90 -6.12
N GLU A 601 -13.76 28.75 -5.16
CA GLU A 601 -13.91 30.20 -5.26
C GLU A 601 -12.61 30.80 -5.84
N GLU A 602 -12.71 31.77 -6.76
CA GLU A 602 -11.53 32.44 -7.30
C GLU A 602 -10.75 33.18 -6.20
N SER A 603 -9.43 32.92 -6.13
CA SER A 603 -8.55 33.58 -5.17
C SER A 603 -7.74 34.70 -5.85
N GLY A 604 -7.76 35.89 -5.26
CA GLY A 604 -6.90 37.01 -5.65
C GLY A 604 -5.50 36.99 -5.02
N VAL A 605 -5.11 35.89 -4.38
CA VAL A 605 -3.87 35.75 -3.61
C VAL A 605 -2.73 35.22 -4.47
N ASP A 606 -1.57 35.89 -4.43
CA ASP A 606 -0.33 35.36 -5.02
C ASP A 606 0.35 34.39 -4.04
N LEU A 607 -0.04 33.12 -4.13
CA LEU A 607 0.45 32.06 -3.25
C LEU A 607 1.97 31.86 -3.31
N LEU A 608 2.58 32.11 -4.48
CA LEU A 608 4.02 31.96 -4.66
C LEU A 608 4.76 33.07 -3.92
N GLN A 609 4.30 34.32 -4.04
CA GLN A 609 4.89 35.45 -3.34
C GLN A 609 4.75 35.31 -1.82
N GLU A 610 3.61 34.84 -1.31
CA GLU A 610 3.44 34.54 0.13
C GLU A 610 4.44 33.49 0.62
N ALA A 611 4.71 32.45 -0.17
CA ALA A 611 5.71 31.44 0.18
C ALA A 611 7.13 32.01 0.20
N VAL A 612 7.48 32.86 -0.77
CA VAL A 612 8.78 33.54 -0.82
C VAL A 612 8.97 34.43 0.40
N ASP A 613 7.95 35.19 0.81
CA ASP A 613 8.05 36.09 1.95
C ASP A 613 8.11 35.31 3.27
N ALA A 614 7.31 34.25 3.43
CA ALA A 614 7.44 33.33 4.56
C ALA A 614 8.85 32.74 4.67
N ALA A 615 9.45 32.34 3.55
CA ALA A 615 10.80 31.78 3.52
C ALA A 615 11.89 32.79 3.94
N LYS A 616 11.76 34.06 3.54
CA LYS A 616 12.71 35.15 3.93
C LYS A 616 12.66 35.46 5.42
N GLU A 617 11.48 35.33 6.03
CA GLU A 617 11.28 35.65 7.45
C GLU A 617 11.79 34.54 8.39
N ALA A 618 11.97 33.32 7.90
CA ALA A 618 12.33 32.16 8.71
C ALA A 618 13.83 31.81 8.68
N ASP A 619 14.30 31.13 9.72
CA ASP A 619 15.68 30.65 9.81
C ASP A 619 15.92 29.43 8.89
N ALA A 620 14.88 28.63 8.66
CA ALA A 620 14.85 27.49 7.76
C ALA A 620 13.49 27.36 7.08
N ALA A 621 13.46 26.79 5.88
CA ALA A 621 12.24 26.52 5.14
C ALA A 621 12.09 25.01 4.91
N VAL A 622 10.92 24.46 5.18
CA VAL A 622 10.56 23.07 4.86
C VAL A 622 9.44 23.10 3.82
N VAL A 623 9.75 22.67 2.61
CA VAL A 623 8.84 22.68 1.46
C VAL A 623 8.27 21.28 1.25
N PHE A 624 6.97 21.13 1.46
CA PHE A 624 6.23 19.88 1.27
C PHE A 624 5.61 19.85 -0.13
N VAL A 625 6.18 19.01 -0.99
CA VAL A 625 5.71 18.75 -2.36
C VAL A 625 5.28 17.30 -2.51
N GLY A 626 4.69 16.98 -3.66
CA GLY A 626 4.46 15.59 -4.05
C GLY A 626 3.16 15.38 -4.81
N LEU A 627 2.61 14.21 -4.58
CA LEU A 627 1.37 13.68 -5.15
C LEU A 627 0.34 13.47 -4.03
N ASP A 628 -0.76 12.79 -4.36
CA ASP A 628 -1.77 12.34 -3.41
C ASP A 628 -2.58 11.16 -4.01
N ALA A 629 -3.62 10.75 -3.28
CA ALA A 629 -4.51 9.65 -3.65
C ALA A 629 -5.31 9.85 -4.95
N GLU A 630 -5.37 11.07 -5.51
CA GLU A 630 -5.99 11.31 -6.83
C GLU A 630 -4.96 11.15 -7.96
N TRP A 631 -3.69 11.45 -7.71
CA TRP A 631 -2.62 11.29 -8.70
C TRP A 631 -2.09 9.86 -8.77
N GLU A 632 -2.12 9.13 -7.65
CA GLU A 632 -1.71 7.73 -7.55
C GLU A 632 -2.85 6.89 -6.97
N SER A 633 -3.53 6.15 -7.85
CA SER A 633 -4.71 5.40 -7.50
C SER A 633 -4.80 4.13 -8.34
N GLU A 634 -5.51 3.15 -7.79
CA GLU A 634 -6.15 2.12 -8.58
C GLU A 634 -6.99 2.72 -9.72
N GLY A 635 -7.02 2.04 -10.86
CA GLY A 635 -7.88 2.33 -12.02
C GLY A 635 -7.19 3.05 -13.17
N TYR A 636 -6.10 3.76 -12.93
CA TYR A 636 -5.35 4.47 -13.98
C TYR A 636 -3.88 4.65 -13.59
N ASP A 637 -3.02 4.80 -14.59
CA ASP A 637 -1.60 5.07 -14.42
C ASP A 637 -1.30 6.55 -14.56
N ARG A 638 -0.17 6.98 -13.99
CA ARG A 638 0.33 8.34 -14.20
C ARG A 638 0.77 8.54 -15.65
N GLN A 639 0.55 9.74 -16.18
CA GLN A 639 0.95 10.10 -17.54
C GLN A 639 2.39 10.64 -17.62
N THR A 640 2.92 11.11 -16.50
CA THR A 640 4.29 11.65 -16.37
C THR A 640 4.84 11.40 -14.96
N MET A 641 6.15 11.53 -14.80
CA MET A 641 6.81 11.58 -13.49
C MET A 641 6.76 12.97 -12.85
N ASP A 642 6.35 14.00 -13.60
CA ASP A 642 6.42 15.38 -13.12
C ASP A 642 5.50 15.63 -11.93
N LEU A 643 5.89 16.58 -11.08
CA LEU A 643 5.02 17.08 -10.03
C LEU A 643 3.80 17.79 -10.66
N PRO A 644 2.60 17.63 -10.07
CA PRO A 644 1.33 18.17 -10.58
C PRO A 644 1.34 19.66 -10.94
N LYS A 645 0.38 20.02 -11.80
CA LYS A 645 0.06 21.40 -12.22
C LYS A 645 1.18 22.13 -12.95
N HIS A 646 1.73 21.49 -13.99
CA HIS A 646 2.62 22.13 -14.98
C HIS A 646 3.82 22.84 -14.34
N GLY A 647 4.53 22.15 -13.44
CA GLY A 647 5.74 22.62 -12.78
C GLY A 647 5.51 23.71 -11.72
N SER A 648 4.29 23.86 -11.19
CA SER A 648 3.99 24.83 -10.13
C SER A 648 4.82 24.55 -8.87
N GLN A 649 4.92 23.28 -8.47
CA GLN A 649 5.70 22.84 -7.32
C GLN A 649 7.21 23.02 -7.55
N ASP A 650 7.71 22.76 -8.76
CA ASP A 650 9.12 22.99 -9.08
C ASP A 650 9.47 24.48 -8.99
N ARG A 651 8.63 25.37 -9.54
CA ARG A 651 8.79 26.82 -9.40
C ARG A 651 8.74 27.26 -7.94
N LEU A 652 7.86 26.67 -7.14
CA LEU A 652 7.78 26.93 -5.70
C LEU A 652 9.09 26.56 -5.00
N VAL A 653 9.62 25.35 -5.24
CA VAL A 653 10.89 24.91 -4.64
C VAL A 653 12.04 25.84 -5.04
N GLU A 654 12.16 26.20 -6.32
CA GLU A 654 13.22 27.10 -6.79
C GLU A 654 13.11 28.50 -6.17
N ALA A 655 11.90 29.06 -6.10
CA ALA A 655 11.67 30.39 -5.52
C ALA A 655 11.96 30.42 -4.01
N VAL A 656 11.54 29.38 -3.28
CA VAL A 656 11.81 29.26 -1.83
C VAL A 656 13.30 29.04 -1.57
N LEU A 657 13.97 28.19 -2.36
CA LEU A 657 15.42 27.97 -2.24
C LEU A 657 16.21 29.27 -2.49
N ALA A 658 15.79 30.08 -3.46
CA ALA A 658 16.40 31.37 -3.74
C ALA A 658 16.20 32.38 -2.59
N ALA A 659 15.06 32.30 -1.89
CA ALA A 659 14.74 33.15 -0.74
C ALA A 659 15.43 32.68 0.55
N ASN A 660 15.59 31.38 0.75
CA ASN A 660 16.19 30.78 1.93
C ASN A 660 17.10 29.59 1.57
N PRO A 661 18.44 29.72 1.70
CA PRO A 661 19.36 28.64 1.35
C PRO A 661 19.33 27.45 2.33
N SER A 662 18.66 27.59 3.48
CA SER A 662 18.38 26.51 4.44
C SER A 662 17.05 25.81 4.12
N THR A 663 16.81 25.55 2.83
CA THR A 663 15.60 24.89 2.35
C THR A 663 15.74 23.38 2.39
N ILE A 664 14.77 22.72 3.00
CA ILE A 664 14.58 21.26 3.03
C ILE A 664 13.36 20.95 2.17
N VAL A 665 13.48 20.01 1.24
CA VAL A 665 12.32 19.53 0.48
C VAL A 665 11.89 18.16 1.00
N VAL A 666 10.62 18.04 1.35
CA VAL A 666 9.97 16.78 1.71
C VAL A 666 9.02 16.40 0.58
N ASN A 667 9.27 15.25 -0.05
CA ASN A 667 8.44 14.74 -1.13
C ASN A 667 7.52 13.60 -0.63
N GLN A 668 6.20 13.80 -0.73
CA GLN A 668 5.19 12.79 -0.44
C GLN A 668 4.63 12.21 -1.75
N SER A 669 5.20 11.10 -2.21
CA SER A 669 4.73 10.37 -3.39
C SER A 669 4.95 8.87 -3.21
N GLY A 670 4.05 8.05 -3.75
CA GLY A 670 4.15 6.58 -3.76
C GLY A 670 5.00 6.01 -4.90
N THR A 671 5.53 6.86 -5.77
CA THR A 671 6.39 6.54 -6.91
C THR A 671 7.47 7.60 -7.13
N PRO A 672 8.53 7.30 -7.90
CA PRO A 672 9.52 8.28 -8.30
C PRO A 672 8.90 9.48 -9.03
N VAL A 673 9.36 10.69 -8.72
CA VAL A 673 8.96 11.94 -9.40
C VAL A 673 10.16 12.64 -10.02
N THR A 674 9.92 13.45 -11.06
CA THR A 674 10.93 14.33 -11.63
C THR A 674 11.34 15.38 -10.58
N MET A 675 12.64 15.57 -10.35
CA MET A 675 13.17 16.56 -9.39
C MET A 675 14.25 17.43 -10.05
N PRO A 676 13.89 18.42 -10.89
CA PRO A 676 14.87 19.24 -11.61
C PRO A 676 15.75 20.11 -10.70
N TRP A 677 15.33 20.27 -9.44
CA TRP A 677 16.01 21.05 -8.39
C TRP A 677 16.88 20.19 -7.46
N ALA A 678 16.95 18.87 -7.65
CA ALA A 678 17.62 17.94 -6.72
C ALA A 678 19.12 18.27 -6.50
N ASP A 679 19.82 18.71 -7.54
CA ASP A 679 21.23 19.10 -7.45
C ASP A 679 21.43 20.42 -6.67
N LYS A 680 20.42 21.29 -6.63
CA LYS A 680 20.50 22.63 -6.01
C LYS A 680 20.06 22.64 -4.55
N VAL A 681 19.02 21.86 -4.22
CA VAL A 681 18.47 21.80 -2.86
C VAL A 681 19.44 21.05 -1.95
N PRO A 682 19.72 21.53 -0.74
CA PRO A 682 20.70 20.89 0.13
C PRO A 682 20.18 19.63 0.84
N ALA A 683 18.88 19.55 1.12
CA ALA A 683 18.30 18.42 1.84
C ALA A 683 16.99 17.95 1.19
N ILE A 684 16.90 16.64 0.94
CA ILE A 684 15.73 16.01 0.31
C ILE A 684 15.35 14.79 1.15
N LEU A 685 14.11 14.78 1.63
CA LEU A 685 13.53 13.66 2.38
C LEU A 685 12.38 13.06 1.57
N GLN A 686 12.49 11.78 1.23
CA GLN A 686 11.38 11.02 0.65
C GLN A 686 10.49 10.48 1.77
N ALA A 687 9.23 10.91 1.75
CA ALA A 687 8.27 10.64 2.80
C ALA A 687 7.24 9.55 2.48
N TRP A 688 7.03 9.23 1.19
CA TRP A 688 6.00 8.27 0.76
C TRP A 688 4.61 8.66 1.30
N TYR A 689 3.77 7.66 1.54
CA TYR A 689 2.54 7.75 2.32
C TYR A 689 2.65 6.90 3.59
N GLN A 690 2.66 7.57 4.76
CA GLN A 690 3.05 6.96 6.04
C GLN A 690 1.86 6.59 6.94
N GLY A 691 0.64 6.65 6.41
CA GLY A 691 -0.56 6.38 7.17
C GLY A 691 -0.94 7.48 8.17
N GLN A 692 -1.71 7.13 9.20
CA GLN A 692 -2.34 8.11 10.10
C GLN A 692 -1.35 8.95 10.94
N GLU A 693 -0.14 8.46 11.15
CA GLU A 693 0.93 9.12 11.93
C GLU A 693 1.92 9.91 11.07
N ALA A 694 1.63 10.16 9.79
CA ALA A 694 2.57 10.78 8.85
C ALA A 694 3.18 12.09 9.37
N GLY A 695 2.36 13.03 9.84
CA GLY A 695 2.85 14.29 10.38
C GLY A 695 3.78 14.11 11.58
N ASN A 696 3.44 13.19 12.48
CA ASN A 696 4.24 12.92 13.67
C ASN A 696 5.59 12.27 13.34
N ALA A 697 5.60 11.29 12.44
CA ALA A 697 6.82 10.63 11.97
C ALA A 697 7.74 11.60 11.22
N LEU A 698 7.17 12.49 10.39
CA LEU A 698 7.92 13.56 9.72
C LEU A 698 8.59 14.49 10.73
N ALA A 699 7.86 14.94 11.74
CA ALA A 699 8.42 15.82 12.76
C ALA A 699 9.51 15.14 13.60
N ASP A 700 9.40 13.84 13.90
CA ASP A 700 10.46 13.10 14.60
C ASP A 700 11.79 13.13 13.85
N VAL A 701 11.75 12.93 12.53
CA VAL A 701 12.96 12.93 11.70
C VAL A 701 13.43 14.35 11.42
N LEU A 702 12.55 15.26 11.02
CA LEU A 702 12.92 16.65 10.69
C LEU A 702 13.59 17.35 11.88
N LEU A 703 13.10 17.13 13.10
CA LEU A 703 13.63 17.74 14.32
C LEU A 703 14.74 16.92 14.98
N GLY A 704 15.16 15.80 14.40
CA GLY A 704 16.27 14.98 14.91
C GLY A 704 15.98 14.19 16.19
N ARG A 705 14.70 13.98 16.53
CA ARG A 705 14.29 13.09 17.63
C ARG A 705 14.63 11.64 17.31
N LEU A 706 14.50 11.28 16.04
CA LEU A 706 14.92 10.00 15.48
C LEU A 706 15.76 10.25 14.22
N SER A 707 16.78 9.44 14.01
CA SER A 707 17.51 9.44 12.75
C SER A 707 16.68 8.74 11.67
N PRO A 708 16.68 9.24 10.42
CA PRO A 708 16.15 8.47 9.31
C PRO A 708 16.95 7.16 9.17
N GLY A 709 16.24 6.10 8.81
CA GLY A 709 16.79 4.76 8.62
C GLY A 709 16.15 4.00 7.47
N GLY A 710 15.40 4.70 6.61
CA GLY A 710 14.82 4.14 5.40
C GLY A 710 15.82 4.06 4.24
N LYS A 711 15.63 3.09 3.36
CA LYS A 711 16.40 2.89 2.13
C LYS A 711 15.44 2.73 0.94
N LEU A 712 15.75 3.33 -0.20
CA LEU A 712 14.88 3.29 -1.38
C LEU A 712 14.59 1.84 -1.82
N PRO A 713 13.32 1.41 -1.87
CA PRO A 713 12.95 0.10 -2.41
C PRO A 713 12.77 0.15 -3.94
N THR A 714 13.00 1.29 -4.57
CA THR A 714 12.85 1.48 -6.03
C THR A 714 13.86 2.50 -6.51
N THR A 715 14.34 2.36 -7.74
CA THR A 715 15.28 3.29 -8.36
C THR A 715 14.54 4.56 -8.80
N PHE A 716 15.13 5.73 -8.56
CA PHE A 716 14.59 7.01 -9.05
C PHE A 716 15.31 7.38 -10.35
N PRO A 717 14.64 7.35 -11.52
CA PRO A 717 15.25 7.77 -12.78
C PRO A 717 15.53 9.27 -12.79
N LYS A 718 16.55 9.72 -13.54
CA LYS A 718 16.76 11.14 -13.84
C LYS A 718 15.71 11.67 -14.82
N ARG A 719 15.34 10.86 -15.82
CA ARG A 719 14.30 11.16 -16.81
C ARG A 719 13.35 9.99 -16.95
N LEU A 720 12.09 10.27 -17.29
CA LEU A 720 11.15 9.20 -17.64
C LEU A 720 11.70 8.30 -18.75
N SER A 721 12.39 8.84 -19.76
CA SER A 721 12.98 8.05 -20.85
C SER A 721 14.07 7.07 -20.43
N ASP A 722 14.62 7.21 -19.22
CA ASP A 722 15.68 6.32 -18.70
C ASP A 722 15.11 5.03 -18.09
N ASN A 723 13.78 4.95 -17.93
CA ASN A 723 13.13 3.79 -17.33
C ASN A 723 13.06 2.61 -18.34
N PRO A 724 13.19 1.35 -17.88
CA PRO A 724 13.25 0.18 -18.76
C PRO A 724 11.97 -0.08 -19.56
N ALA A 725 10.82 0.36 -19.05
CA ALA A 725 9.53 0.17 -19.68
C ALA A 725 9.14 1.30 -20.64
N TYR A 726 9.98 2.34 -20.82
CA TYR A 726 9.62 3.56 -21.56
C TYR A 726 9.03 3.30 -22.95
N HIS A 727 9.65 2.40 -23.73
CA HIS A 727 9.19 2.07 -25.08
C HIS A 727 8.01 1.11 -25.13
N ASN A 728 7.69 0.47 -24.02
CA ASN A 728 6.67 -0.57 -23.93
C ASN A 728 5.53 -0.18 -22.99
N TRP A 729 5.41 1.09 -22.61
CA TRP A 729 4.39 1.58 -21.69
C TRP A 729 3.46 2.59 -22.40
N PRO A 730 2.13 2.52 -22.20
CA PRO A 730 1.36 1.50 -21.47
C PRO A 730 1.02 0.27 -22.35
N GLY A 731 1.66 0.12 -23.51
CA GLY A 731 1.30 -0.86 -24.54
C GLY A 731 0.41 -0.27 -25.63
N GLU A 732 0.06 -1.09 -26.62
CA GLU A 732 -0.77 -0.71 -27.77
C GLU A 732 -1.73 -1.83 -28.15
N ASN A 733 -2.90 -1.49 -28.69
CA ASN A 733 -3.91 -2.46 -29.12
C ASN A 733 -4.28 -3.50 -28.04
N ALA A 734 -4.40 -3.04 -26.78
CA ALA A 734 -4.66 -3.88 -25.60
C ALA A 734 -3.60 -4.97 -25.36
N LYS A 735 -2.35 -4.74 -25.77
CA LYS A 735 -1.20 -5.61 -25.46
C LYS A 735 -0.04 -4.79 -24.94
N VAL A 736 0.66 -5.33 -23.95
CA VAL A 736 1.89 -4.74 -23.41
C VAL A 736 3.00 -5.77 -23.43
N VAL A 737 4.10 -5.46 -24.11
CA VAL A 737 5.26 -6.36 -24.20
C VAL A 737 6.24 -6.03 -23.08
N TYR A 738 6.60 -7.02 -22.26
CA TYR A 738 7.63 -6.85 -21.22
C TYR A 738 9.02 -7.02 -21.86
N GLY A 739 9.34 -6.11 -22.79
CA GLY A 739 10.49 -6.18 -23.68
C GLY A 739 11.84 -5.98 -23.00
N GLU A 740 11.85 -5.42 -21.80
CA GLU A 740 13.03 -5.29 -20.95
C GLU A 740 13.48 -6.63 -20.32
N GLY A 741 12.65 -7.66 -20.39
CA GLY A 741 12.97 -8.98 -19.85
C GLY A 741 13.25 -8.95 -18.36
N ILE A 742 14.40 -9.48 -17.93
CA ILE A 742 14.79 -9.52 -16.51
C ILE A 742 15.41 -8.19 -16.02
N PHE A 743 15.58 -7.21 -16.89
CA PHE A 743 16.26 -5.95 -16.60
C PHE A 743 15.24 -4.85 -16.26
N ILE A 744 14.57 -4.99 -15.11
CA ILE A 744 13.79 -3.90 -14.48
C ILE A 744 14.58 -3.27 -13.32
N GLY A 745 14.22 -2.05 -12.93
CA GLY A 745 14.82 -1.39 -11.77
C GLY A 745 16.34 -1.27 -11.87
N TYR A 746 17.07 -1.36 -10.75
CA TYR A 746 18.54 -1.26 -10.72
C TYR A 746 19.25 -2.25 -11.66
N ARG A 747 18.64 -3.41 -11.95
CA ARG A 747 19.17 -4.39 -12.93
C ARG A 747 19.31 -3.75 -14.31
N HIS A 748 18.37 -2.88 -14.69
CA HIS A 748 18.42 -2.09 -15.94
C HIS A 748 19.51 -1.03 -15.92
N TYR A 749 19.47 -0.16 -14.89
CA TYR A 749 20.32 1.03 -14.82
C TYR A 749 21.81 0.65 -14.79
N GLU A 750 22.16 -0.37 -14.01
CA GLU A 750 23.53 -0.85 -13.92
C GLU A 750 23.98 -1.51 -15.22
N ARG A 751 23.15 -2.38 -15.80
CA ARG A 751 23.48 -3.07 -17.06
C ARG A 751 23.63 -2.11 -18.24
N SER A 752 22.85 -1.03 -18.23
CA SER A 752 22.83 -0.05 -19.32
C SER A 752 23.82 1.10 -19.10
N GLY A 753 24.51 1.14 -17.94
CA GLY A 753 25.41 2.24 -17.58
C GLY A 753 24.69 3.59 -17.44
N ILE A 754 23.40 3.57 -17.06
CA ILE A 754 22.58 4.77 -16.86
C ILE A 754 22.61 5.13 -15.38
N GLU A 755 23.12 6.32 -15.07
CA GLU A 755 23.14 6.81 -13.69
C GLU A 755 21.74 7.27 -13.25
N PRO A 756 21.14 6.64 -12.22
CA PRO A 756 19.86 7.08 -11.68
C PRO A 756 20.00 8.41 -10.91
N LEU A 757 18.88 9.07 -10.62
CA LEU A 757 18.87 10.22 -9.71
C LEU A 757 19.17 9.77 -8.28
N PHE A 758 18.52 8.68 -7.84
CA PHE A 758 18.87 7.98 -6.61
C PHE A 758 18.77 6.46 -6.86
N PRO A 759 19.82 5.68 -6.51
CA PRO A 759 19.85 4.25 -6.79
C PRO A 759 19.01 3.44 -5.79
N PHE A 760 18.65 2.22 -6.18
CA PHE A 760 18.04 1.23 -5.29
C PHE A 760 18.87 1.03 -4.01
N GLY A 761 18.19 0.91 -2.89
CA GLY A 761 18.79 0.74 -1.57
C GLY A 761 19.46 2.00 -1.01
N HIS A 762 19.37 3.16 -1.68
CA HIS A 762 19.96 4.42 -1.19
C HIS A 762 19.17 5.01 -0.02
N GLY A 763 19.88 5.56 0.97
CA GLY A 763 19.29 6.29 2.08
C GLY A 763 20.34 6.68 3.11
N LEU A 764 20.39 7.96 3.43
CA LEU A 764 21.33 8.56 4.36
C LEU A 764 20.81 8.48 5.80
N SER A 765 21.70 8.73 6.75
CA SER A 765 21.43 8.76 8.19
C SER A 765 21.99 10.06 8.79
N TYR A 766 21.58 10.40 10.02
CA TYR A 766 22.22 11.48 10.79
C TYR A 766 23.52 11.04 11.46
N THR A 767 23.88 9.77 11.34
CA THR A 767 25.16 9.22 11.76
C THR A 767 25.91 8.61 10.57
N THR A 768 27.11 8.11 10.84
CA THR A 768 27.91 7.35 9.88
C THR A 768 28.11 5.93 10.37
N PHE A 769 28.27 5.00 9.42
CA PHE A 769 28.54 3.60 9.71
C PHE A 769 29.81 3.15 8.99
N SER A 770 30.54 2.23 9.62
CA SER A 770 31.66 1.51 9.01
C SER A 770 31.39 0.02 8.98
N TYR A 771 31.90 -0.63 7.93
CA TYR A 771 31.73 -2.05 7.68
C TYR A 771 33.09 -2.72 7.91
N GLY A 772 33.14 -3.68 8.83
CA GLY A 772 34.30 -4.50 9.11
C GLY A 772 34.55 -5.56 8.02
N SER A 773 35.61 -6.34 8.21
CA SER A 773 35.91 -7.47 7.32
C SER A 773 34.80 -8.52 7.39
N ALA A 774 34.23 -8.88 6.25
CA ALA A 774 33.22 -9.92 6.16
C ALA A 774 33.83 -11.31 6.43
N ALA A 775 33.26 -12.03 7.37
CA ALA A 775 33.58 -13.44 7.62
C ALA A 775 32.61 -14.33 6.83
N ILE A 776 33.09 -15.44 6.27
CA ILE A 776 32.27 -16.38 5.51
C ILE A 776 32.35 -17.77 6.16
N SER A 777 31.21 -18.45 6.29
CA SER A 777 31.14 -19.77 6.94
C SER A 777 31.77 -20.87 6.10
N ASP A 778 31.57 -20.83 4.80
CA ASP A 778 32.06 -21.82 3.84
C ASP A 778 32.43 -21.14 2.51
N ARG A 779 33.38 -21.73 1.79
CA ARG A 779 33.77 -21.31 0.43
C ARG A 779 33.08 -22.11 -0.65
N THR A 780 32.24 -23.08 -0.28
CA THR A 780 31.47 -23.88 -1.23
C THR A 780 29.98 -23.84 -0.88
N LEU A 781 29.14 -23.74 -1.91
CA LEU A 781 27.70 -23.91 -1.80
C LEU A 781 27.28 -25.22 -2.51
N GLU A 782 26.73 -26.14 -1.73
CA GLU A 782 26.07 -27.36 -2.21
C GLU A 782 24.56 -27.13 -2.39
N GLN A 783 23.87 -28.00 -3.14
CA GLN A 783 22.45 -27.85 -3.49
C GLN A 783 21.53 -27.61 -2.29
N ASP A 784 21.71 -28.38 -1.21
CA ASP A 784 20.91 -28.30 0.02
C ASP A 784 21.64 -27.55 1.16
N GLY A 785 22.76 -26.90 0.84
CA GLY A 785 23.59 -26.15 1.77
C GLY A 785 23.24 -24.66 1.82
N SER A 786 23.95 -23.94 2.69
CA SER A 786 23.91 -22.47 2.73
C SER A 786 25.28 -21.91 3.09
N VAL A 787 25.56 -20.72 2.57
CA VAL A 787 26.75 -19.93 2.89
C VAL A 787 26.32 -18.70 3.68
N LYS A 788 26.89 -18.51 4.86
CA LYS A 788 26.66 -17.36 5.71
C LYS A 788 27.81 -16.37 5.58
N VAL A 789 27.49 -15.10 5.35
CA VAL A 789 28.42 -13.98 5.40
C VAL A 789 28.05 -13.09 6.60
N THR A 790 28.97 -12.96 7.55
CA THR A 790 28.79 -12.13 8.76
C THR A 790 29.60 -10.86 8.63
N VAL A 791 28.94 -9.70 8.77
CA VAL A 791 29.51 -8.37 8.57
C VAL A 791 29.41 -7.58 9.89
N PRO A 792 30.53 -7.25 10.55
CA PRO A 792 30.52 -6.32 11.67
C PRO A 792 30.19 -4.91 11.17
N VAL A 793 29.16 -4.27 11.71
CA VAL A 793 28.78 -2.89 11.41
C VAL A 793 28.93 -2.06 12.67
N THR A 794 29.66 -0.95 12.58
CA THR A 794 29.87 -0.02 13.69
C THR A 794 29.23 1.32 13.38
N ASN A 795 28.46 1.85 14.33
CA ASN A 795 28.03 3.25 14.28
C ASN A 795 29.19 4.15 14.70
N THR A 796 29.76 4.89 13.76
CA THR A 796 30.97 5.71 13.96
C THR A 796 30.67 7.18 14.27
N GLY A 797 29.40 7.59 14.22
CA GLY A 797 28.99 8.94 14.57
C GLY A 797 28.42 9.06 15.98
N SER A 798 27.68 10.14 16.23
CA SER A 798 27.20 10.54 17.56
C SER A 798 25.70 10.33 17.78
N VAL A 799 24.97 9.83 16.78
CA VAL A 799 23.51 9.66 16.83
C VAL A 799 23.17 8.18 16.73
N ALA A 800 22.28 7.68 17.59
CA ALA A 800 21.76 6.32 17.47
C ALA A 800 20.88 6.20 16.23
N ALA A 801 21.11 5.17 15.41
CA ALA A 801 20.40 4.99 14.16
C ALA A 801 20.46 3.53 13.68
N ALA A 802 19.60 3.20 12.72
CA ALA A 802 19.63 1.91 12.04
C ALA A 802 20.41 1.97 10.73
N GLU A 803 21.13 0.90 10.41
CA GLU A 803 21.76 0.65 9.12
C GLU A 803 21.18 -0.62 8.50
N VAL A 804 21.06 -0.64 7.17
CA VAL A 804 20.65 -1.80 6.38
C VAL A 804 21.85 -2.28 5.59
N VAL A 805 22.34 -3.47 5.92
CA VAL A 805 23.38 -4.17 5.17
C VAL A 805 22.73 -4.96 4.05
N GLN A 806 23.14 -4.70 2.81
CA GLN A 806 22.57 -5.30 1.60
C GLN A 806 23.60 -6.25 0.99
N GLY A 807 23.19 -7.49 0.75
CA GLY A 807 24.00 -8.56 0.16
C GLY A 807 23.53 -8.89 -1.25
N TYR A 808 24.38 -8.59 -2.23
CA TYR A 808 24.13 -8.88 -3.63
C TYR A 808 24.99 -10.04 -4.12
N ILE A 809 24.44 -10.88 -4.99
CA ILE A 809 25.17 -11.92 -5.71
C ILE A 809 25.48 -11.44 -7.12
N LYS A 810 26.74 -11.57 -7.51
CA LYS A 810 27.19 -11.48 -8.89
C LYS A 810 27.70 -12.85 -9.33
N ASP A 811 27.07 -13.36 -10.37
CA ASP A 811 27.56 -14.54 -11.09
C ASP A 811 28.73 -14.11 -11.99
N VAL A 812 29.94 -14.61 -11.71
CA VAL A 812 31.14 -14.20 -12.45
C VAL A 812 31.09 -14.69 -13.89
N ARG A 813 30.46 -15.85 -14.13
CA ARG A 813 30.36 -16.46 -15.45
C ARG A 813 29.08 -17.27 -15.54
N SER A 814 28.08 -16.69 -16.18
CA SER A 814 26.86 -17.38 -16.57
C SER A 814 26.82 -17.64 -18.08
N ARG A 815 26.18 -18.73 -18.49
CA ARG A 815 25.91 -18.99 -19.92
C ARG A 815 24.83 -18.07 -20.49
N LEU A 816 23.77 -17.80 -19.72
CA LEU A 816 22.75 -16.83 -20.09
C LEU A 816 23.08 -15.44 -19.53
N PRO A 817 22.71 -14.33 -20.21
CA PRO A 817 22.85 -13.00 -19.64
C PRO A 817 22.13 -12.87 -18.29
N ARG A 818 22.77 -12.22 -17.33
CA ARG A 818 22.24 -11.92 -15.99
C ARG A 818 22.44 -10.43 -15.66
N PRO A 819 21.72 -9.89 -14.65
CA PRO A 819 22.04 -8.58 -14.08
C PRO A 819 23.48 -8.52 -13.57
N GLU A 820 24.06 -7.32 -13.48
CA GLU A 820 25.42 -7.13 -12.94
C GLU A 820 25.57 -7.64 -11.51
N LYS A 821 24.49 -7.55 -10.74
CA LYS A 821 24.32 -8.15 -9.42
C LYS A 821 22.82 -8.21 -9.06
N GLU A 822 22.47 -9.06 -8.11
CA GLU A 822 21.09 -9.27 -7.67
C GLU A 822 21.02 -9.30 -6.15
N LEU A 823 20.07 -8.59 -5.53
CA LEU A 823 19.85 -8.64 -4.08
C LEU A 823 19.40 -10.05 -3.69
N GLN A 824 20.09 -10.66 -2.73
CA GLN A 824 19.79 -12.02 -2.26
C GLN A 824 19.84 -12.18 -0.74
N ALA A 825 20.26 -11.14 -0.01
CA ALA A 825 20.18 -11.09 1.44
C ALA A 825 20.18 -9.62 1.91
N PHE A 826 19.57 -9.35 3.06
CA PHE A 826 19.74 -8.10 3.77
C PHE A 826 19.52 -8.29 5.27
N GLY A 827 20.05 -7.37 6.07
CA GLY A 827 19.77 -7.31 7.49
C GLY A 827 19.82 -5.88 8.00
N LYS A 828 18.93 -5.54 8.93
CA LYS A 828 18.86 -4.22 9.56
C LYS A 828 19.35 -4.30 11.00
N ALA A 829 20.22 -3.38 11.39
CA ALA A 829 20.75 -3.29 12.74
C ALA A 829 20.56 -1.88 13.28
N PHE A 830 19.91 -1.75 14.44
CA PHE A 830 19.89 -0.50 15.21
C PHE A 830 21.12 -0.44 16.12
N LEU A 831 21.88 0.65 16.08
CA LEU A 831 23.14 0.80 16.80
C LEU A 831 23.22 2.11 17.58
N GLN A 832 23.64 2.04 18.84
CA GLN A 832 24.06 3.18 19.63
C GLN A 832 25.40 3.76 19.11
N PRO A 833 25.73 5.03 19.40
CA PRO A 833 27.04 5.60 19.05
C PRO A 833 28.20 4.74 19.56
N GLY A 834 29.12 4.35 18.67
CA GLY A 834 30.27 3.49 18.97
C GLY A 834 29.95 1.99 19.08
N GLU A 835 28.68 1.59 19.06
CA GLU A 835 28.28 0.18 19.12
C GLU A 835 28.63 -0.54 17.81
N THR A 836 29.04 -1.81 17.92
CA THR A 836 29.23 -2.72 16.78
C THR A 836 28.29 -3.91 16.90
N LYS A 837 27.58 -4.24 15.82
CA LYS A 837 26.75 -5.45 15.71
C LYS A 837 27.13 -6.25 14.49
N ASN A 838 27.04 -7.57 14.60
CA ASN A 838 27.21 -8.46 13.46
C ASN A 838 25.87 -8.59 12.72
N VAL A 839 25.89 -8.33 11.42
CA VAL A 839 24.76 -8.60 10.52
C VAL A 839 25.07 -9.85 9.71
N GLU A 840 24.16 -10.81 9.73
CA GLU A 840 24.29 -12.07 9.00
C GLU A 840 23.50 -12.03 7.70
N LEU A 841 24.15 -12.41 6.61
CA LEU A 841 23.59 -12.56 5.28
C LEU A 841 23.68 -14.04 4.90
N VAL A 842 22.55 -14.67 4.58
CA VAL A 842 22.48 -16.10 4.27
C VAL A 842 22.17 -16.27 2.80
N PHE A 843 22.99 -17.07 2.11
CA PHE A 843 22.85 -17.38 0.69
C PHE A 843 22.66 -18.89 0.52
N ASP A 844 21.71 -19.28 -0.32
CA ASP A 844 21.36 -20.67 -0.62
C ASP A 844 21.24 -20.87 -2.14
N LYS A 845 20.73 -22.04 -2.58
CA LYS A 845 20.48 -22.32 -3.99
C LYS A 845 19.69 -21.21 -4.71
N HIS A 846 18.71 -20.60 -4.05
CA HIS A 846 17.88 -19.54 -4.63
C HIS A 846 18.64 -18.23 -4.82
N SER A 847 19.76 -18.05 -4.11
CA SER A 847 20.63 -16.89 -4.26
C SER A 847 21.50 -16.93 -5.51
N VAL A 848 21.82 -18.12 -6.02
CA VAL A 848 22.76 -18.30 -7.14
C VAL A 848 22.08 -18.76 -8.43
N GLY A 849 20.86 -19.29 -8.36
CA GLY A 849 20.14 -19.82 -9.52
C GLY A 849 19.54 -18.77 -10.45
N TYR A 850 19.42 -19.14 -11.73
CA TYR A 850 18.57 -18.45 -12.70
C TYR A 850 17.69 -19.47 -13.44
N TYR A 851 16.57 -19.05 -14.03
CA TYR A 851 15.65 -19.93 -14.74
C TYR A 851 16.09 -20.13 -16.20
N ASP A 852 16.40 -21.38 -16.56
CA ASP A 852 16.72 -21.74 -17.94
C ASP A 852 15.51 -22.35 -18.63
N THR A 853 14.97 -21.63 -19.61
CA THR A 853 13.78 -22.05 -20.36
C THR A 853 14.00 -23.28 -21.23
N SER A 854 15.25 -23.61 -21.59
CA SER A 854 15.58 -24.86 -22.30
C SER A 854 15.57 -26.08 -21.38
N LEU A 855 15.77 -25.87 -20.07
CA LEU A 855 15.71 -26.93 -19.05
C LEU A 855 14.34 -27.00 -18.36
N GLY A 856 13.54 -25.92 -18.44
CA GLY A 856 12.27 -25.81 -17.71
C GLY A 856 12.46 -25.76 -16.19
N SER A 857 13.64 -25.39 -15.71
CA SER A 857 14.03 -25.40 -14.30
C SER A 857 14.98 -24.24 -13.98
N TYR A 858 15.09 -23.93 -12.68
CA TYR A 858 16.21 -23.15 -12.17
C TYR A 858 17.49 -23.98 -12.24
N ILE A 859 18.61 -23.32 -12.53
CA ILE A 859 19.95 -23.89 -12.52
C ILE A 859 20.90 -22.98 -11.75
N ALA A 860 21.68 -23.58 -10.85
CA ALA A 860 22.93 -23.00 -10.37
C ALA A 860 24.06 -23.65 -11.19
N GLU A 861 24.74 -22.86 -12.03
CA GLU A 861 25.87 -23.36 -12.82
C GLU A 861 27.12 -23.49 -11.93
N GLU A 862 27.97 -24.47 -12.23
CA GLU A 862 29.30 -24.60 -11.62
C GLU A 862 30.10 -23.33 -11.91
N GLY A 863 30.65 -22.73 -10.87
CA GLY A 863 31.40 -21.49 -11.01
C GLY A 863 31.53 -20.70 -9.73
N ARG A 864 32.15 -19.52 -9.88
CA ARG A 864 32.43 -18.60 -8.79
C ARG A 864 31.34 -17.54 -8.69
N PHE A 865 30.87 -17.29 -7.47
CA PHE A 865 29.91 -16.24 -7.15
C PHE A 865 30.55 -15.22 -6.22
N GLU A 866 30.43 -13.94 -6.58
CA GLU A 866 30.87 -12.82 -5.73
C GLU A 866 29.69 -12.35 -4.87
N VAL A 867 29.92 -12.25 -3.57
CA VAL A 867 29.03 -11.56 -2.63
C VAL A 867 29.51 -10.13 -2.52
N LEU A 868 28.69 -9.18 -2.95
CA LEU A 868 28.93 -7.75 -2.87
C LEU A 868 28.09 -7.19 -1.72
N VAL A 869 28.73 -6.70 -0.66
CA VAL A 869 28.08 -6.17 0.52
C VAL A 869 28.13 -4.65 0.48
N GLY A 870 26.97 -4.00 0.57
CA GLY A 870 26.86 -2.55 0.49
C GLY A 870 25.80 -1.95 1.39
N SER A 871 25.83 -0.62 1.48
CA SER A 871 24.79 0.21 2.12
C SER A 871 23.71 0.68 1.15
N SER A 872 23.93 0.47 -0.16
CA SER A 872 22.99 0.60 -1.28
C SER A 872 23.51 -0.18 -2.50
N SER A 873 22.74 -0.25 -3.59
CA SER A 873 23.20 -0.90 -4.82
C SER A 873 24.39 -0.19 -5.48
N ALA A 874 24.57 1.10 -5.20
CA ALA A 874 25.66 1.93 -5.72
C ALA A 874 26.83 2.08 -4.73
N ASP A 875 26.71 1.59 -3.50
CA ASP A 875 27.66 1.82 -2.42
C ASP A 875 28.13 0.49 -1.80
N ILE A 876 28.90 -0.26 -2.58
CA ILE A 876 29.52 -1.52 -2.18
C ILE A 876 30.74 -1.25 -1.31
N ARG A 877 30.72 -1.77 -0.08
CA ARG A 877 31.71 -1.53 0.98
C ARG A 877 32.75 -2.64 1.08
N CYS A 878 32.36 -3.88 0.86
CA CYS A 878 33.26 -5.02 0.84
C CYS A 878 32.72 -6.14 -0.06
N SER A 879 33.58 -7.09 -0.40
CA SER A 879 33.20 -8.27 -1.16
C SER A 879 33.91 -9.53 -0.67
N THR A 880 33.28 -10.67 -0.93
CA THR A 880 33.84 -12.01 -0.72
C THR A 880 33.32 -12.93 -1.82
N SER A 881 33.68 -14.20 -1.83
CA SER A 881 33.19 -15.16 -2.83
C SER A 881 33.12 -16.57 -2.27
N PHE A 882 32.27 -17.38 -2.89
CA PHE A 882 32.20 -18.82 -2.73
C PHE A 882 31.99 -19.46 -4.12
N ASP A 883 32.19 -20.77 -4.20
CA ASP A 883 32.09 -21.54 -5.43
C ASP A 883 30.93 -22.54 -5.35
N VAL A 884 30.24 -22.73 -6.46
CA VAL A 884 29.38 -23.90 -6.71
C VAL A 884 30.23 -24.90 -7.48
N LEU A 885 30.52 -26.06 -6.88
CA LEU A 885 31.45 -27.05 -7.45
C LEU A 885 30.81 -27.97 -8.49
N GLU A 886 29.49 -28.14 -8.45
CA GLU A 886 28.75 -28.95 -9.41
C GLU A 886 27.43 -28.25 -9.73
N SER A 887 27.05 -28.25 -11.02
CA SER A 887 25.78 -27.64 -11.43
C SER A 887 24.60 -28.47 -10.94
N PHE A 888 23.56 -27.82 -10.44
CA PHE A 888 22.34 -28.50 -10.02
C PHE A 888 21.08 -27.73 -10.42
N THR A 889 19.96 -28.45 -10.56
CA THR A 889 18.69 -27.89 -11.00
C THR A 889 17.54 -28.18 -10.05
N TRP A 890 16.54 -27.30 -10.04
CA TRP A 890 15.31 -27.48 -9.26
C TRP A 890 14.16 -26.68 -9.88
N VAL A 891 12.94 -26.92 -9.40
CA VAL A 891 11.73 -26.24 -9.90
C VAL A 891 11.11 -25.32 -8.85
N PHE A 892 11.10 -25.73 -7.57
CA PHE A 892 10.57 -24.95 -6.44
C PHE A 892 11.55 -24.92 -5.27
#